data_AF-A0A2J6Q503-F1
#
_entry.id   AF-A0A2J6Q503-F1
#
_cell.length_a   1.000
_cell.length_b   1.000
_cell.length_c   1.000
_cell.angle_alpha   90.00
_cell.angle_beta   90.00
_cell.angle_gamma   90.00
#
_symmetry.space_group_name_H-M   'P 1'
#
loop_
_entity.id
_entity.type
_entity.pdbx_description
1 polymer ?
#
loop_
_entity_poly.entity_id
_entity_poly.type
_entity_poly.pdbx_seq_one_letter_code
_entity_poly.pdbx_strand_id
1 'polypeptide(L)'
;MKWFAFLGLVALPVVYGVASTDSLQDTDPAQSGYLPNHNISPAIASTFVLNWKMAFGANEKFYAKPLVWTPPGATSEQVIVVSNANIIRILDGLTGALIAQRTLDPPFQSADTGGCGDIPNTVGITGTPIIDGATNIMYLFSKGYKGGATGSGTINGQYKFYAIQLPSLTDVFPAVIIDEHYADNDHTRYFVGGTLLNRPGLAMVGNTVIGGFGGHCDNFNYTGMLVAVSKSAGVGVTSIMAMEASPGAPSPQQLDITIQGGGKAGIWQSGFGIAADTANNRVFFVTGNGAGGAGDNGKGTPASGKIPISTLQQATVDMGVSSAGVFSQQDYFEPYEYASLDGGDTDFGSSGAALLSPYFSGGGVSQVVVAGGKSGKIYFMDANNLGGFANGGGGSDAVLQTITSSNKLLSGVASYPAEGGYVYYAPTSQGGAGAYLFAYKFNGGGSAKPQFTLAGQSAIQMAGVGAPTVTSLNGQAGTGIVWLTDVNNGLVAYNAIPNGNTLTPITMGSTGRLQKYQRPAFGNARVYTTETNQIYGIGASITPKITCTPNPVGFGTVVAGATKVINVKCTAGASALTMNGCSTNLDVFQCSGVPATVAAGGSFTMSVTLNLTSAAIELTRQANNVDIQPGAVSGSLSLNAPSGNVPIASLSMTGTVSASGGYIDLSAVQIDFGGLTIGSSSTKTLVVNNDGAGTMTFTGFAYQNAYNSPYINVTTTANPVVVGSAFTATGFPANGATIPAAGSTTITITFTPTSTGSSASILTFWSNGGWQEVMLVGTASACTSSCSTSSTSTSSSISSSPTVSPTSSSLSSSETTSTTSTTSTTSTTSSTIASVSATTTTPSTLSTVTTSSSSTATATGYAYIGCFEDTGTGHALPLLVRNNSITPELCEALVSSLAAKPTPTVYPYYYVEYHRECYAGSSFAWGTKPVTSLTGAHACTDVCSGSIGAASTGTANCGGATQFNLYATQSSVPFVVATTQSV
;
A
#
# COMPACT_ATOMS: atom_id res chain seq x y z
N MET A 1 55.74 53.49 -25.70
CA MET A 1 54.74 53.06 -24.69
C MET A 1 53.68 52.28 -25.48
N LYS A 2 53.71 50.95 -25.61
CA LYS A 2 53.21 49.90 -24.67
C LYS A 2 51.91 50.37 -24.00
N TRP A 3 50.78 49.66 -24.15
CA TRP A 3 50.46 48.48 -23.35
C TRP A 3 49.56 47.46 -24.08
N PHE A 4 49.72 46.20 -23.66
CA PHE A 4 49.25 44.95 -24.26
C PHE A 4 47.85 44.52 -23.77
N ALA A 5 47.29 43.62 -24.59
CA ALA A 5 46.07 42.84 -24.46
C ALA A 5 45.88 42.10 -23.12
N PHE A 6 44.61 41.94 -22.73
CA PHE A 6 44.11 40.73 -22.07
C PHE A 6 42.63 40.52 -22.47
N LEU A 7 42.40 39.69 -23.49
CA LEU A 7 41.11 39.06 -23.77
C LEU A 7 41.08 37.78 -22.94
N GLY A 8 40.41 37.81 -21.79
CA GLY A 8 40.13 36.62 -21.00
C GLY A 8 39.09 35.77 -21.71
N LEU A 9 39.50 34.62 -22.27
CA LEU A 9 38.59 33.51 -22.52
C LEU A 9 38.07 33.04 -21.16
N VAL A 10 36.84 33.42 -20.83
CA VAL A 10 36.06 32.70 -19.82
C VAL A 10 35.72 31.36 -20.46
N ALA A 11 36.45 30.31 -20.07
CA ALA A 11 36.05 28.94 -20.31
C ALA A 11 34.72 28.73 -19.56
N LEU A 12 33.60 28.83 -20.29
CA LEU A 12 32.32 28.32 -19.81
C LEU A 12 32.56 26.85 -19.42
N PRO A 13 32.18 26.42 -18.21
CA PRO A 13 32.19 24.99 -17.92
C PRO A 13 31.31 24.32 -18.97
N VAL A 14 31.89 23.36 -19.69
CA VAL A 14 31.11 22.47 -20.56
C VAL A 14 30.17 21.74 -19.62
N VAL A 15 28.91 22.21 -19.56
CA VAL A 15 27.85 21.48 -18.88
C VAL A 15 27.59 20.26 -19.74
N TYR A 16 28.18 19.13 -19.34
CA TYR A 16 27.88 17.82 -19.92
C TYR A 16 26.44 17.48 -19.54
N GLY A 17 25.49 17.81 -20.41
CA GLY A 17 24.09 17.46 -20.19
C GLY A 17 23.87 15.96 -20.33
N VAL A 18 23.14 15.37 -19.38
CA VAL A 18 22.45 14.08 -19.55
C VAL A 18 21.57 14.10 -20.80
N ALA A 19 21.28 12.93 -21.38
CA ALA A 19 20.39 12.90 -22.52
C ALA A 19 18.99 13.37 -22.12
N SER A 20 18.30 14.09 -23.02
CA SER A 20 16.95 14.59 -22.75
C SER A 20 15.93 13.48 -22.49
N THR A 21 16.24 12.24 -22.81
CA THR A 21 15.37 11.07 -22.68
C THR A 21 15.69 10.24 -21.43
N ASP A 22 16.62 10.67 -20.58
CA ASP A 22 17.02 9.95 -19.37
C ASP A 22 15.94 10.01 -18.28
N SER A 23 15.83 8.94 -17.49
CA SER A 23 14.96 8.81 -16.32
C SER A 23 15.83 8.62 -15.08
N LEU A 24 16.27 9.72 -14.47
CA LEU A 24 17.31 9.75 -13.43
C LEU A 24 16.80 9.42 -12.01
N GLN A 25 15.49 9.29 -11.84
CA GLN A 25 14.80 8.97 -10.60
C GLN A 25 13.48 8.23 -10.93
N ASP A 26 12.64 7.93 -9.92
CA ASP A 26 11.34 7.25 -10.11
C ASP A 26 10.53 7.87 -11.28
N THR A 27 10.52 9.21 -11.39
CA THR A 27 9.85 9.96 -12.47
C THR A 27 10.48 11.37 -12.58
N ASP A 28 9.77 12.40 -12.15
CA ASP A 28 10.15 13.81 -12.13
C ASP A 28 10.22 14.29 -10.67
N PRO A 29 10.89 15.41 -10.36
CA PRO A 29 11.01 15.89 -8.97
C PRO A 29 9.67 16.03 -8.26
N ALA A 30 8.65 16.55 -8.93
CA ALA A 30 7.31 16.74 -8.40
C ALA A 30 6.53 15.41 -8.22
N GLN A 31 7.05 14.30 -8.74
CA GLN A 31 6.35 13.02 -8.89
C GLN A 31 5.00 13.16 -9.63
N SER A 32 4.87 14.18 -10.49
CA SER A 32 3.66 14.45 -11.26
C SER A 32 3.35 13.34 -12.27
N GLY A 33 4.36 12.51 -12.59
CA GLY A 33 4.24 11.40 -13.51
C GLY A 33 4.15 11.80 -14.97
N TYR A 34 4.50 13.04 -15.34
CA TYR A 34 4.50 13.50 -16.73
C TYR A 34 5.91 13.64 -17.30
N LEU A 35 6.20 12.88 -18.35
CA LEU A 35 7.51 12.81 -19.01
C LEU A 35 7.39 13.10 -20.52
N PRO A 36 7.52 14.36 -20.97
CA PRO A 36 7.21 14.76 -22.34
C PRO A 36 8.27 14.39 -23.39
N ASN A 37 9.44 13.88 -23.01
CA ASN A 37 10.67 13.97 -23.81
C ASN A 37 11.35 12.61 -24.05
N HIS A 38 10.56 11.58 -24.34
CA HIS A 38 11.06 10.21 -24.57
C HIS A 38 10.94 9.73 -26.03
N ASN A 39 10.54 10.59 -26.96
CA ASN A 39 10.36 10.25 -28.39
C ASN A 39 9.36 9.10 -28.63
N ILE A 40 8.28 9.05 -27.84
CA ILE A 40 7.22 8.04 -27.96
C ILE A 40 5.91 8.72 -28.37
N SER A 41 5.24 8.15 -29.36
CA SER A 41 3.88 8.50 -29.78
C SER A 41 3.01 7.24 -29.81
N PRO A 42 1.66 7.36 -29.85
CA PRO A 42 0.80 6.18 -29.93
C PRO A 42 1.12 5.25 -31.10
N ALA A 43 1.51 5.82 -32.25
CA ALA A 43 1.93 5.06 -33.42
C ALA A 43 3.22 4.25 -33.15
N ILE A 44 4.22 4.86 -32.50
CA ILE A 44 5.46 4.18 -32.14
C ILE A 44 5.20 3.12 -31.07
N ALA A 45 4.48 3.47 -30.00
CA ALA A 45 4.13 2.57 -28.90
C ALA A 45 3.38 1.33 -29.41
N SER A 46 2.52 1.47 -30.41
CA SER A 46 1.79 0.33 -30.99
C SER A 46 2.67 -0.74 -31.64
N THR A 47 3.94 -0.42 -31.90
CA THR A 47 4.95 -1.36 -32.44
C THR A 47 5.81 -2.00 -31.36
N PHE A 48 5.59 -1.65 -30.08
CA PHE A 48 6.43 -2.08 -28.99
C PHE A 48 6.27 -3.57 -28.70
N VAL A 49 7.40 -4.25 -28.56
CA VAL A 49 7.51 -5.65 -28.14
C VAL A 49 8.64 -5.77 -27.11
N LEU A 50 8.69 -6.91 -26.42
CA LEU A 50 9.83 -7.26 -25.57
C LEU A 50 11.07 -7.52 -26.46
N ASN A 51 12.00 -6.57 -26.47
CA ASN A 51 13.23 -6.64 -27.27
C ASN A 51 14.29 -7.51 -26.59
N TRP A 52 14.42 -7.37 -25.28
CA TRP A 52 15.30 -8.19 -24.47
C TRP A 52 14.75 -8.42 -23.07
N LYS A 53 15.21 -9.50 -22.46
CA LYS A 53 14.87 -9.92 -21.11
C LYS A 53 16.12 -10.49 -20.45
N MET A 54 16.42 -10.05 -19.24
CA MET A 54 17.54 -10.55 -18.45
C MET A 54 17.02 -11.14 -17.16
N ALA A 55 17.39 -12.38 -16.87
CA ALA A 55 17.09 -13.05 -15.62
C ALA A 55 18.31 -13.05 -14.70
N PHE A 56 18.08 -12.80 -13.42
CA PHE A 56 19.10 -12.80 -12.38
C PHE A 56 18.82 -13.91 -11.36
N GLY A 57 19.50 -13.89 -10.20
CA GLY A 57 19.38 -14.95 -9.20
C GLY A 57 17.93 -15.23 -8.83
N ALA A 58 17.55 -16.51 -8.69
CA ALA A 58 16.15 -16.90 -8.45
C ALA A 58 15.52 -16.21 -7.22
N ASN A 59 16.34 -15.95 -6.20
CA ASN A 59 15.93 -15.30 -4.96
C ASN A 59 16.05 -13.77 -4.98
N GLU A 60 16.64 -13.20 -6.03
CA GLU A 60 16.82 -11.76 -6.19
C GLU A 60 15.49 -11.10 -6.56
N LYS A 61 15.20 -9.95 -5.94
CA LYS A 61 13.95 -9.18 -6.17
C LYS A 61 14.24 -7.72 -6.50
N PHE A 62 13.49 -7.15 -7.44
CA PHE A 62 13.62 -5.76 -7.89
C PHE A 62 12.40 -4.91 -7.48
N TYR A 63 12.44 -4.30 -6.29
CA TYR A 63 11.38 -3.38 -5.84
C TYR A 63 11.66 -1.93 -6.25
N ALA A 64 12.94 -1.54 -6.25
CA ALA A 64 13.38 -0.29 -6.83
C ALA A 64 13.12 -0.28 -8.34
N LYS A 65 12.67 0.86 -8.87
CA LYS A 65 12.39 1.01 -10.29
C LYS A 65 13.70 1.21 -11.08
N PRO A 66 13.76 0.77 -12.36
CA PRO A 66 14.92 1.04 -13.20
C PRO A 66 15.13 2.53 -13.39
N LEU A 67 16.40 2.94 -13.51
CA LEU A 67 16.78 4.27 -13.96
C LEU A 67 17.38 4.19 -15.35
N VAL A 68 17.21 5.24 -16.15
CA VAL A 68 17.83 5.37 -17.47
C VAL A 68 18.80 6.54 -17.44
N TRP A 69 20.04 6.26 -17.83
CA TRP A 69 21.11 7.23 -17.84
C TRP A 69 21.97 7.03 -19.09
N THR A 70 22.24 8.10 -19.81
CA THR A 70 23.10 8.08 -20.98
C THR A 70 24.47 8.66 -20.61
N PRO A 71 25.54 7.85 -20.62
CA PRO A 71 26.87 8.35 -20.31
C PRO A 71 27.25 9.53 -21.21
N PRO A 72 27.97 10.54 -20.69
CA PRO A 72 28.47 11.63 -21.51
C PRO A 72 29.27 11.12 -22.73
N GLY A 73 28.85 11.52 -23.93
CA GLY A 73 29.47 11.09 -25.19
C GLY A 73 29.10 9.69 -25.67
N ALA A 74 28.26 8.95 -24.94
CA ALA A 74 27.75 7.66 -25.41
C ALA A 74 26.67 7.83 -26.49
N THR A 75 26.55 6.81 -27.34
CA THR A 75 25.53 6.74 -28.40
C THR A 75 24.33 5.88 -28.01
N SER A 76 24.41 5.14 -26.90
CA SER A 76 23.32 4.36 -26.32
C SER A 76 23.10 4.72 -24.85
N GLU A 77 21.84 4.72 -24.45
CA GLU A 77 21.42 4.82 -23.06
C GLU A 77 21.73 3.52 -22.30
N GLN A 78 21.96 3.65 -21.00
CA GLN A 78 22.17 2.55 -20.09
C GLN A 78 21.02 2.48 -19.08
N VAL A 79 20.75 1.26 -18.61
CA VAL A 79 19.71 0.99 -17.62
C VAL A 79 20.37 0.59 -16.33
N ILE A 80 20.10 1.33 -15.27
CA ILE A 80 20.61 1.05 -13.94
C ILE A 80 19.52 0.39 -13.13
N VAL A 81 19.85 -0.76 -12.55
CA VAL A 81 18.94 -1.54 -11.69
C VAL A 81 19.62 -1.89 -10.39
N VAL A 82 18.85 -1.86 -9.31
CA VAL A 82 19.29 -2.23 -7.98
C VAL A 82 18.32 -3.24 -7.39
N SER A 83 18.81 -4.16 -6.56
CA SER A 83 17.98 -5.22 -5.99
C SER A 83 18.06 -5.28 -4.48
N ASN A 84 17.09 -6.00 -3.91
CA ASN A 84 17.07 -6.31 -2.48
C ASN A 84 18.23 -7.23 -2.05
N ALA A 85 19.04 -7.72 -2.99
CA ALA A 85 20.27 -8.43 -2.70
C ALA A 85 21.49 -7.49 -2.56
N ASN A 86 21.27 -6.17 -2.53
CA ASN A 86 22.31 -5.13 -2.51
C ASN A 86 23.25 -5.18 -3.73
N ILE A 87 22.70 -5.53 -4.89
CA ILE A 87 23.45 -5.58 -6.14
C ILE A 87 23.01 -4.41 -7.03
N ILE A 88 23.99 -3.66 -7.53
CA ILE A 88 23.84 -2.59 -8.51
C ILE A 88 24.31 -3.14 -9.86
N ARG A 89 23.54 -2.91 -10.91
CA ARG A 89 23.93 -3.26 -12.28
C ARG A 89 23.67 -2.12 -13.24
N ILE A 90 24.55 -2.04 -14.24
CA ILE A 90 24.40 -1.21 -15.42
C ILE A 90 24.26 -2.15 -16.61
N LEU A 91 23.16 -2.02 -17.35
CA LEU A 91 22.87 -2.78 -18.56
C LEU A 91 22.88 -1.84 -19.77
N ASP A 92 23.29 -2.35 -20.92
CA ASP A 92 23.08 -1.65 -22.19
C ASP A 92 21.58 -1.60 -22.50
N GLY A 93 21.02 -0.41 -22.75
CA GLY A 93 19.58 -0.24 -22.95
C GLY A 93 19.04 -0.87 -24.24
N LEU A 94 19.88 -1.06 -25.26
CA LEU A 94 19.45 -1.67 -26.52
C LEU A 94 19.43 -3.20 -26.46
N THR A 95 20.39 -3.81 -25.75
CA THR A 95 20.64 -5.25 -25.80
C THR A 95 20.39 -5.98 -24.48
N GLY A 96 20.34 -5.25 -23.36
CA GLY A 96 20.30 -5.82 -22.01
C GLY A 96 21.63 -6.39 -21.55
N ALA A 97 22.71 -6.25 -22.33
CA ALA A 97 24.02 -6.78 -21.97
C ALA A 97 24.53 -6.13 -20.68
N LEU A 98 25.03 -6.95 -19.75
CA LEU A 98 25.64 -6.45 -18.52
C LEU A 98 26.93 -5.68 -18.84
N ILE A 99 26.97 -4.40 -18.45
CA ILE A 99 28.14 -3.52 -18.62
C ILE A 99 28.98 -3.54 -17.35
N ALA A 100 28.34 -3.31 -16.20
CA ALA A 100 29.01 -3.25 -14.90
C ALA A 100 28.09 -3.78 -13.80
N GLN A 101 28.71 -4.33 -12.76
CA GLN A 101 28.02 -4.82 -11.57
C GLN A 101 28.86 -4.51 -10.33
N ARG A 102 28.19 -4.16 -9.24
CA ARG A 102 28.78 -4.11 -7.89
C ARG A 102 27.81 -4.69 -6.88
N THR A 103 28.31 -5.57 -6.02
CA THR A 103 27.59 -6.02 -4.82
C THR A 103 28.10 -5.20 -3.63
N LEU A 104 27.19 -4.62 -2.85
CA LEU A 104 27.53 -3.92 -1.60
C LEU A 104 27.57 -4.92 -0.44
N ASP A 105 27.40 -4.43 0.79
CA ASP A 105 27.34 -5.28 1.98
C ASP A 105 26.21 -6.32 1.89
N PRO A 106 26.34 -7.48 2.57
CA PRO A 106 25.28 -8.48 2.63
C PRO A 106 23.93 -7.87 3.02
N PRO A 107 22.82 -8.24 2.33
CA PRO A 107 21.51 -7.68 2.59
C PRO A 107 20.90 -8.22 3.89
N PHE A 108 20.00 -7.43 4.47
CA PHE A 108 19.22 -7.84 5.64
C PHE A 108 18.29 -9.00 5.28
N GLN A 109 18.12 -9.98 6.17
CA GLN A 109 17.31 -11.16 5.89
C GLN A 109 15.83 -10.89 6.15
N SER A 110 14.95 -11.36 5.26
CA SER A 110 13.50 -11.20 5.46
C SER A 110 12.99 -11.91 6.72
N ALA A 111 13.68 -12.95 7.19
CA ALA A 111 13.36 -13.64 8.45
C ALA A 111 13.43 -12.71 9.67
N ASP A 112 14.27 -11.66 9.62
CA ASP A 112 14.46 -10.71 10.73
C ASP A 112 13.46 -9.55 10.71
N THR A 113 12.44 -9.62 9.84
CA THR A 113 11.36 -8.60 9.73
C THR A 113 10.17 -8.88 10.65
N GLY A 114 10.31 -9.84 11.58
CA GLY A 114 9.25 -10.18 12.54
C GLY A 114 8.08 -10.94 11.89
N GLY A 115 8.35 -11.70 10.82
CA GLY A 115 7.33 -12.48 10.11
C GLY A 115 6.48 -11.68 9.10
N CYS A 116 6.86 -10.44 8.75
CA CYS A 116 6.11 -9.57 7.84
C CYS A 116 5.83 -10.22 6.46
N GLY A 117 6.80 -10.92 5.87
CA GLY A 117 6.61 -11.67 4.61
C GLY A 117 6.36 -10.83 3.35
N ASP A 118 6.22 -9.50 3.46
CA ASP A 118 5.92 -8.59 2.32
C ASP A 118 7.03 -8.54 1.26
N ILE A 119 8.29 -8.65 1.71
CA ILE A 119 9.48 -8.74 0.88
C ILE A 119 10.14 -10.09 1.16
N PRO A 120 10.16 -11.03 0.20
CA PRO A 120 10.73 -12.37 0.42
C PRO A 120 12.26 -12.36 0.31
N ASN A 121 12.88 -13.38 0.93
CA ASN A 121 14.32 -13.67 0.92
C ASN A 121 15.18 -12.63 1.64
N THR A 122 15.36 -11.44 1.05
CA THR A 122 16.23 -10.38 1.56
C THR A 122 15.60 -9.01 1.39
N VAL A 123 16.01 -8.08 2.25
CA VAL A 123 15.68 -6.65 2.23
C VAL A 123 16.98 -5.87 2.11
N GLY A 124 17.15 -5.22 0.96
CA GLY A 124 18.36 -4.48 0.62
C GLY A 124 18.01 -3.10 0.07
N ILE A 125 18.60 -2.76 -1.07
CA ILE A 125 18.22 -1.55 -1.83
C ILE A 125 16.79 -1.74 -2.37
N THR A 126 15.83 -1.19 -1.64
CA THR A 126 14.39 -1.33 -1.92
C THR A 126 13.81 -0.04 -2.52
N GLY A 127 14.18 1.13 -2.00
CA GLY A 127 13.82 2.42 -2.56
C GLY A 127 14.58 2.73 -3.86
N THR A 128 13.90 3.37 -4.81
CA THR A 128 14.49 3.78 -6.09
C THR A 128 15.60 4.82 -5.86
N PRO A 129 16.86 4.57 -6.32
CA PRO A 129 17.94 5.55 -6.26
C PRO A 129 17.64 6.85 -7.01
N ILE A 130 18.50 7.85 -6.82
CA ILE A 130 18.45 9.11 -7.59
C ILE A 130 19.83 9.44 -8.17
N ILE A 131 19.87 9.88 -9.42
CA ILE A 131 21.10 10.29 -10.11
C ILE A 131 21.14 11.82 -10.22
N ASP A 132 22.21 12.42 -9.75
CA ASP A 132 22.52 13.81 -10.06
C ASP A 132 23.11 13.90 -11.47
N GLY A 133 22.30 14.33 -12.44
CA GLY A 133 22.71 14.43 -13.83
C GLY A 133 23.86 15.42 -14.08
N ALA A 134 24.13 16.36 -13.17
CA ALA A 134 25.25 17.29 -13.32
C ALA A 134 26.60 16.65 -12.95
N THR A 135 26.59 15.66 -12.05
CA THR A 135 27.82 15.01 -11.55
C THR A 135 27.95 13.55 -11.97
N ASN A 136 26.88 12.97 -12.53
CA ASN A 136 26.77 11.54 -12.83
C ASN A 136 27.02 10.66 -11.58
N ILE A 137 26.58 11.14 -10.41
CA ILE A 137 26.64 10.40 -9.15
C ILE A 137 25.25 9.85 -8.84
N MET A 138 25.17 8.56 -8.59
CA MET A 138 23.97 7.90 -8.08
C MET A 138 24.01 7.86 -6.55
N TYR A 139 22.89 8.20 -5.92
CA TYR A 139 22.71 8.15 -4.47
C TYR A 139 21.64 7.12 -4.11
N LEU A 140 21.89 6.31 -3.07
CA LEU A 140 20.97 5.28 -2.60
C LEU A 140 21.14 4.97 -1.11
N PHE A 141 20.09 4.40 -0.51
CA PHE A 141 20.16 3.74 0.79
C PHE A 141 20.20 2.22 0.61
N SER A 142 21.04 1.55 1.39
CA SER A 142 21.19 0.10 1.39
C SER A 142 21.01 -0.43 2.81
N LYS A 143 20.16 -1.45 2.98
CA LYS A 143 19.97 -2.16 4.26
C LYS A 143 20.86 -3.39 4.32
N GLY A 144 21.59 -3.56 5.41
CA GLY A 144 22.41 -4.74 5.71
C GLY A 144 22.52 -4.94 7.21
N TYR A 145 23.63 -5.53 7.66
CA TYR A 145 23.96 -5.65 9.08
C TYR A 145 25.14 -4.76 9.45
N LYS A 146 25.22 -4.38 10.74
CA LYS A 146 26.33 -3.62 11.30
C LYS A 146 27.68 -4.25 10.94
N GLY A 147 28.62 -3.40 10.51
CA GLY A 147 29.96 -3.84 10.10
C GLY A 147 30.02 -4.63 8.79
N GLY A 148 28.92 -4.68 8.00
CA GLY A 148 28.87 -5.46 6.76
C GLY A 148 28.83 -6.97 6.99
N ALA A 149 28.34 -7.41 8.15
CA ALA A 149 28.29 -8.82 8.51
C ALA A 149 27.24 -9.60 7.72
N THR A 150 27.47 -10.90 7.53
CA THR A 150 26.42 -11.88 7.21
C THR A 150 25.76 -12.30 8.52
N GLY A 151 24.86 -11.46 9.04
CA GLY A 151 24.26 -11.63 10.36
C GLY A 151 22.79 -12.04 10.32
N SER A 152 22.22 -12.25 11.51
CA SER A 152 20.78 -12.32 11.74
C SER A 152 20.40 -11.48 12.96
N GLY A 153 19.10 -11.26 13.13
CA GLY A 153 18.50 -10.49 14.21
C GLY A 153 18.23 -9.02 13.83
N THR A 154 17.02 -8.58 14.15
CA THR A 154 16.51 -7.24 13.82
C THR A 154 17.42 -6.13 14.33
N ILE A 155 17.87 -6.17 15.59
CA ILE A 155 18.69 -5.10 16.21
C ILE A 155 20.06 -4.90 15.55
N ASN A 156 20.54 -5.89 14.80
CA ASN A 156 21.81 -5.83 14.08
C ASN A 156 21.66 -5.19 12.69
N GLY A 157 20.44 -4.95 12.22
CA GLY A 157 20.20 -4.29 10.94
C GLY A 157 20.70 -2.84 10.96
N GLN A 158 21.25 -2.40 9.84
CA GLN A 158 21.82 -1.06 9.64
C GLN A 158 21.53 -0.54 8.24
N TYR A 159 21.28 0.76 8.13
CA TYR A 159 21.28 1.48 6.85
C TYR A 159 22.59 2.23 6.62
N LYS A 160 23.04 2.16 5.36
CA LYS A 160 24.11 2.99 4.83
C LYS A 160 23.62 3.76 3.63
N PHE A 161 24.07 5.00 3.50
CA PHE A 161 23.87 5.84 2.33
C PHE A 161 25.14 5.87 1.49
N TYR A 162 24.99 5.60 0.19
CA TYR A 162 26.09 5.54 -0.77
C TYR A 162 25.99 6.67 -1.79
N ALA A 163 27.14 7.25 -2.13
CA ALA A 163 27.33 8.08 -3.30
C ALA A 163 28.26 7.36 -4.29
N ILE A 164 27.73 6.98 -5.44
CA ILE A 164 28.37 6.05 -6.37
C ILE A 164 28.59 6.74 -7.71
N GLN A 165 29.84 6.79 -8.16
CA GLN A 165 30.20 7.38 -9.45
C GLN A 165 29.76 6.46 -10.60
N LEU A 166 29.07 7.02 -11.60
CA LEU A 166 28.75 6.30 -12.84
C LEU A 166 29.80 6.59 -13.93
N PRO A 167 30.15 5.60 -14.77
CA PRO A 167 29.72 4.19 -14.75
C PRO A 167 30.63 3.28 -13.90
N SER A 168 31.67 3.80 -13.24
CA SER A 168 32.70 3.00 -12.55
C SER A 168 32.16 2.20 -11.36
N LEU A 169 31.01 2.59 -10.82
CA LEU A 169 30.39 2.06 -9.61
C LEU A 169 31.28 2.19 -8.37
N THR A 170 32.23 3.11 -8.36
CA THR A 170 33.12 3.38 -7.23
C THR A 170 32.51 4.39 -6.27
N ASP A 171 32.80 4.26 -4.98
CA ASP A 171 32.36 5.24 -3.99
C ASP A 171 33.03 6.59 -4.24
N VAL A 172 32.24 7.67 -4.20
CA VAL A 172 32.73 9.06 -4.25
C VAL A 172 33.31 9.45 -2.89
N PHE A 173 32.70 8.95 -1.81
CA PHE A 173 33.16 9.07 -0.43
C PHE A 173 32.68 7.87 0.38
N PRO A 174 33.28 7.57 1.55
CA PRO A 174 32.86 6.45 2.40
C PRO A 174 31.36 6.51 2.71
N ALA A 175 30.69 5.36 2.62
CA ALA A 175 29.25 5.29 2.87
C ALA A 175 28.89 5.82 4.27
N VAL A 176 27.83 6.64 4.34
CA VAL A 176 27.38 7.28 5.57
C VAL A 176 26.50 6.30 6.33
N ILE A 177 26.84 6.00 7.58
CA ILE A 177 25.98 5.19 8.46
C ILE A 177 24.84 6.07 8.96
N ILE A 178 23.60 5.60 8.80
CA ILE A 178 22.40 6.34 9.21
C ILE A 178 22.01 6.01 10.65
N ASP A 179 22.13 4.74 11.03
CA ASP A 179 22.05 4.31 12.42
C ASP A 179 22.98 5.15 13.32
N GLU A 180 22.66 5.21 14.62
CA GLU A 180 23.36 6.03 15.63
C GLU A 180 22.95 7.51 15.67
N HIS A 181 22.09 7.95 14.74
CA HIS A 181 21.48 9.28 14.79
C HIS A 181 20.09 9.23 15.47
N TYR A 182 19.69 10.35 16.05
CA TYR A 182 18.35 10.58 16.60
C TYR A 182 17.60 11.63 15.78
N ALA A 183 16.29 11.71 15.96
CA ALA A 183 15.48 12.73 15.32
C ALA A 183 15.64 14.10 15.99
N ASP A 184 15.72 15.16 15.19
CA ASP A 184 15.91 16.55 15.62
C ASP A 184 14.73 17.06 16.47
N ASN A 185 13.52 16.56 16.21
CA ASN A 185 12.31 16.95 16.93
C ASN A 185 12.05 16.11 18.21
N ASP A 186 12.75 15.00 18.39
CA ASP A 186 12.69 14.18 19.61
C ASP A 186 13.93 13.29 19.72
N HIS A 187 14.88 13.69 20.56
CA HIS A 187 16.16 12.97 20.72
C HIS A 187 15.99 11.59 21.38
N THR A 188 14.80 11.25 21.90
CA THR A 188 14.51 9.88 22.38
C THR A 188 14.17 8.94 21.22
N ARG A 189 13.94 9.47 20.02
CA ARG A 189 13.64 8.73 18.80
C ARG A 189 14.91 8.44 18.02
N TYR A 190 15.44 7.24 18.19
CA TYR A 190 16.66 6.80 17.50
C TYR A 190 16.34 6.13 16.16
N PHE A 191 17.21 6.37 15.18
CA PHE A 191 17.17 5.62 13.93
C PHE A 191 17.72 4.21 14.16
N VAL A 192 16.83 3.20 14.15
CA VAL A 192 17.17 1.78 14.29
C VAL A 192 16.89 1.07 12.97
N GLY A 193 17.93 0.92 12.13
CA GLY A 193 17.80 0.46 10.75
C GLY A 193 17.14 -0.91 10.62
N GLY A 194 17.37 -1.79 11.60
CA GLY A 194 16.68 -3.07 11.75
C GLY A 194 15.16 -3.02 11.68
N THR A 195 14.55 -2.03 12.34
CA THR A 195 13.09 -1.87 12.44
C THR A 195 12.51 -1.07 11.27
N LEU A 196 13.34 -0.29 10.57
CA LEU A 196 12.93 0.61 9.51
C LEU A 196 13.06 0.01 8.09
N LEU A 197 12.29 0.57 7.17
CA LEU A 197 12.25 0.22 5.76
C LEU A 197 12.24 1.49 4.87
N ASN A 198 13.32 1.73 4.11
CA ASN A 198 13.28 2.65 2.99
C ASN A 198 12.66 1.95 1.79
N ARG A 199 11.36 2.19 1.57
CA ARG A 199 10.60 1.75 0.39
C ARG A 199 10.43 2.88 -0.64
N PRO A 200 10.16 4.15 -0.25
CA PRO A 200 10.01 5.25 -1.19
C PRO A 200 11.26 5.49 -2.04
N GLY A 201 11.05 5.91 -3.29
CA GLY A 201 12.11 6.51 -4.11
C GLY A 201 12.63 7.82 -3.50
N LEU A 202 13.90 8.13 -3.74
CA LEU A 202 14.57 9.28 -3.14
C LEU A 202 14.23 10.60 -3.83
N ALA A 203 14.37 11.69 -3.09
CA ALA A 203 14.30 13.06 -3.61
C ALA A 203 15.64 13.80 -3.43
N MET A 204 15.83 14.87 -4.20
CA MET A 204 16.99 15.75 -4.08
C MET A 204 16.54 17.21 -4.10
N VAL A 205 17.03 17.98 -3.13
CA VAL A 205 16.84 19.44 -3.04
C VAL A 205 18.21 20.06 -2.81
N GLY A 206 18.70 20.80 -3.81
CA GLY A 206 20.03 21.42 -3.76
C GLY A 206 21.16 20.40 -3.49
N ASN A 207 21.79 20.51 -2.32
CA ASN A 207 22.91 19.66 -1.91
C ASN A 207 22.49 18.48 -1.01
N THR A 208 21.19 18.22 -0.87
CA THR A 208 20.65 17.25 0.07
C THR A 208 19.87 16.17 -0.66
N VAL A 209 20.14 14.91 -0.31
CA VAL A 209 19.36 13.74 -0.71
C VAL A 209 18.46 13.34 0.44
N ILE A 210 17.21 13.03 0.13
CA ILE A 210 16.13 12.83 1.11
C ILE A 210 15.54 11.43 0.93
N GLY A 211 15.42 10.69 2.04
CA GLY A 211 14.80 9.37 2.10
C GLY A 211 13.71 9.29 3.17
N GLY A 212 12.59 8.66 2.83
CA GLY A 212 11.51 8.33 3.77
C GLY A 212 11.63 6.88 4.27
N PHE A 213 11.27 6.66 5.53
CA PHE A 213 11.35 5.36 6.20
C PHE A 213 10.04 5.04 6.93
N GLY A 214 9.55 3.81 6.74
CA GLY A 214 8.45 3.20 7.50
C GLY A 214 8.89 1.94 8.24
N GLY A 215 7.94 1.13 8.71
CA GLY A 215 8.19 -0.15 9.38
C GLY A 215 8.03 -1.37 8.47
N HIS A 216 8.37 -2.56 8.98
CA HIS A 216 8.07 -3.84 8.32
C HIS A 216 6.71 -4.37 8.75
N CYS A 217 5.65 -4.16 7.94
CA CYS A 217 4.28 -4.55 8.30
C CYS A 217 3.84 -4.02 9.68
N ASP A 218 4.25 -2.80 10.01
CA ASP A 218 4.07 -2.17 11.32
C ASP A 218 4.61 -2.98 12.52
N ASN A 219 5.50 -3.95 12.27
CA ASN A 219 6.19 -4.70 13.31
C ASN A 219 7.23 -3.85 14.02
N PHE A 220 7.58 -4.29 15.24
CA PHE A 220 8.58 -3.70 16.10
C PHE A 220 8.25 -2.29 16.60
N ASN A 221 9.09 -1.81 17.48
CA ASN A 221 9.10 -0.46 17.98
C ASN A 221 9.82 0.47 17.00
N TYR A 222 9.10 0.92 15.98
CA TYR A 222 9.59 1.90 15.03
C TYR A 222 8.77 3.18 15.08
N THR A 223 9.39 4.24 14.61
CA THR A 223 8.77 5.53 14.30
C THR A 223 9.13 5.86 12.85
N GLY A 224 8.20 6.37 12.05
CA GLY A 224 8.49 6.86 10.71
C GLY A 224 9.55 7.96 10.75
N MET A 225 10.49 7.93 9.82
CA MET A 225 11.60 8.88 9.78
C MET A 225 11.74 9.49 8.38
N LEU A 226 11.97 10.81 8.33
CA LEU A 226 12.47 11.49 7.14
C LEU A 226 13.95 11.82 7.38
N VAL A 227 14.84 11.40 6.48
CA VAL A 227 16.29 11.54 6.64
C VAL A 227 16.86 12.40 5.52
N ALA A 228 17.65 13.40 5.87
CA ALA A 228 18.44 14.22 4.96
C ALA A 228 19.93 13.87 5.08
N VAL A 229 20.58 13.65 3.93
CA VAL A 229 22.01 13.39 3.84
C VAL A 229 22.64 14.35 2.82
N SER A 230 23.78 14.93 3.17
CA SER A 230 24.51 15.82 2.27
C SER A 230 25.21 15.04 1.15
N LYS A 231 25.23 15.63 -0.05
CA LYS A 231 26.03 15.14 -1.19
C LYS A 231 27.53 15.41 -1.02
N SER A 232 27.92 16.24 -0.05
CA SER A 232 29.31 16.63 0.16
C SER A 232 30.05 15.64 1.06
N ALA A 233 31.22 15.21 0.61
CA ALA A 233 32.10 14.34 1.38
C ALA A 233 32.41 14.94 2.77
N GLY A 234 32.29 14.11 3.81
CA GLY A 234 32.60 14.49 5.19
C GLY A 234 31.49 15.22 5.96
N VAL A 235 30.33 15.47 5.35
CA VAL A 235 29.18 16.11 6.04
C VAL A 235 28.24 15.07 6.66
N GLY A 236 27.81 14.05 5.90
CA GLY A 236 26.95 12.98 6.41
C GLY A 236 25.48 13.38 6.56
N VAL A 237 24.82 12.84 7.60
CA VAL A 237 23.42 13.13 7.93
C VAL A 237 23.30 14.58 8.39
N THR A 238 22.39 15.35 7.79
CA THR A 238 22.18 16.76 8.13
C THR A 238 20.94 17.00 8.97
N SER A 239 19.95 16.11 8.90
CA SER A 239 18.70 16.20 9.67
C SER A 239 17.93 14.88 9.64
N ILE A 240 17.24 14.57 10.72
CA ILE A 240 16.26 13.47 10.81
C ILE A 240 15.01 14.00 11.49
N MET A 241 13.83 13.78 10.93
CA MET A 241 12.56 14.10 11.57
C MET A 241 11.79 12.81 11.87
N ALA A 242 11.37 12.63 13.11
CA ALA A 242 10.44 11.58 13.52
C ALA A 242 9.01 12.02 13.24
N MET A 243 8.20 11.14 12.66
CA MET A 243 6.79 11.43 12.38
C MET A 243 5.92 11.38 13.64
N GLU A 244 6.42 10.74 14.71
CA GLU A 244 5.77 10.71 16.02
C GLU A 244 6.77 11.10 17.10
N ALA A 245 6.53 12.24 17.73
CA ALA A 245 7.40 12.87 18.71
C ALA A 245 6.64 13.28 19.97
N SER A 246 7.36 13.42 21.09
CA SER A 246 6.81 14.07 22.29
C SER A 246 6.36 15.53 21.97
N PRO A 247 5.26 16.03 22.57
CA PRO A 247 4.47 15.43 23.65
C PRO A 247 3.27 14.59 23.19
N GLY A 248 2.90 14.60 21.90
CA GLY A 248 1.71 13.90 21.41
C GLY A 248 1.89 12.39 21.22
N ALA A 249 3.13 11.93 21.00
CA ALA A 249 3.46 10.52 20.85
C ALA A 249 3.73 9.81 22.20
N PRO A 250 3.68 8.47 22.27
CA PRO A 250 4.00 7.71 23.48
C PRO A 250 5.42 8.01 23.98
N SER A 251 5.54 8.46 25.22
CA SER A 251 6.82 8.90 25.80
C SER A 251 7.11 8.21 27.15
N PRO A 252 8.34 7.73 27.39
CA PRO A 252 9.49 7.71 26.45
C PRO A 252 9.35 6.62 25.39
N GLN A 253 10.14 6.68 24.31
CA GLN A 253 10.23 5.54 23.40
C GLN A 253 10.68 4.29 24.17
N GLN A 254 9.90 3.23 24.05
CA GLN A 254 10.24 1.96 24.68
C GLN A 254 11.57 1.44 24.12
N LEU A 255 12.43 0.88 24.98
CA LEU A 255 13.76 0.41 24.53
C LEU A 255 13.72 -1.01 23.95
N ASP A 256 12.69 -1.77 24.30
CA ASP A 256 12.44 -3.08 23.71
C ASP A 256 11.90 -2.90 22.29
N ILE A 257 12.69 -3.32 21.30
CA ILE A 257 12.31 -3.22 19.89
C ILE A 257 11.17 -4.16 19.52
N THR A 258 10.84 -5.16 20.32
CA THR A 258 9.81 -6.16 19.99
C THR A 258 8.40 -5.72 20.40
N ILE A 259 8.30 -4.72 21.27
CA ILE A 259 7.03 -4.19 21.74
C ILE A 259 6.67 -2.96 20.91
N GLN A 260 5.55 -3.02 20.18
CA GLN A 260 5.11 -1.97 19.24
C GLN A 260 4.60 -0.72 19.98
N GLY A 261 5.50 0.06 20.58
CA GLY A 261 5.21 1.28 21.33
C GLY A 261 5.80 2.56 20.71
N GLY A 262 6.34 2.47 19.49
CA GLY A 262 7.12 3.53 18.86
C GLY A 262 6.34 4.69 18.26
N GLY A 263 5.02 4.71 18.35
CA GLY A 263 4.20 5.73 17.68
C GLY A 263 3.89 5.40 16.21
N LYS A 264 4.76 4.67 15.49
CA LYS A 264 4.58 4.31 14.06
C LYS A 264 4.62 5.55 13.14
N ALA A 265 3.56 5.81 12.35
CA ALA A 265 3.46 6.83 11.29
C ALA A 265 4.52 6.69 10.17
N GLY A 266 4.67 5.47 9.64
CA GLY A 266 5.70 5.16 8.65
C GLY A 266 5.50 5.84 7.28
N ILE A 267 6.59 6.28 6.65
CA ILE A 267 6.59 6.80 5.27
C ILE A 267 6.90 5.65 4.31
N TRP A 268 5.86 5.01 3.76
CA TRP A 268 6.02 3.82 2.91
C TRP A 268 5.54 4.00 1.47
N GLN A 269 4.48 4.80 1.25
CA GLN A 269 4.01 5.34 -0.03
C GLN A 269 3.88 4.33 -1.19
N SER A 270 3.69 3.04 -0.90
CA SER A 270 3.75 1.95 -1.92
C SER A 270 4.95 2.06 -2.87
N GLY A 271 6.12 2.48 -2.35
CA GLY A 271 7.33 2.66 -3.14
C GLY A 271 7.35 3.86 -4.08
N PHE A 272 6.32 4.71 -4.07
CA PHE A 272 6.29 6.00 -4.75
C PHE A 272 7.36 6.94 -4.17
N GLY A 273 7.99 7.75 -5.02
CA GLY A 273 9.04 8.67 -4.61
C GLY A 273 8.56 9.79 -3.68
N ILE A 274 9.48 10.38 -2.92
CA ILE A 274 9.22 11.65 -2.22
C ILE A 274 9.07 12.76 -3.28
N ALA A 275 7.98 13.54 -3.23
CA ALA A 275 7.79 14.66 -4.14
C ALA A 275 8.60 15.87 -3.65
N ALA A 276 9.27 16.55 -4.58
CA ALA A 276 10.09 17.71 -4.33
C ALA A 276 9.61 18.91 -5.15
N ASP A 277 9.35 20.01 -4.45
CA ASP A 277 9.23 21.34 -5.04
C ASP A 277 10.60 22.02 -4.93
N THR A 278 11.46 21.71 -5.90
CA THR A 278 12.85 22.17 -5.92
C THR A 278 12.98 23.68 -6.09
N ALA A 279 11.95 24.36 -6.59
CA ALA A 279 11.93 25.82 -6.71
C ALA A 279 11.75 26.51 -5.36
N ASN A 280 10.99 25.89 -4.45
CA ASN A 280 10.72 26.43 -3.11
C ASN A 280 11.49 25.71 -1.98
N ASN A 281 12.39 24.79 -2.35
CA ASN A 281 13.19 23.98 -1.42
C ASN A 281 12.35 23.26 -0.36
N ARG A 282 11.36 22.47 -0.78
CA ARG A 282 10.51 21.68 0.12
C ARG A 282 10.12 20.34 -0.48
N VAL A 283 9.70 19.41 0.37
CA VAL A 283 9.27 18.07 -0.01
C VAL A 283 7.91 17.72 0.57
N PHE A 284 7.18 16.86 -0.13
CA PHE A 284 5.87 16.37 0.23
C PHE A 284 5.87 14.85 0.30
N PHE A 285 5.20 14.31 1.31
CA PHE A 285 5.04 12.88 1.52
C PHE A 285 3.79 12.58 2.34
N VAL A 286 3.43 11.30 2.40
CA VAL A 286 2.28 10.80 3.15
C VAL A 286 2.72 9.75 4.17
N THR A 287 2.15 9.81 5.37
CA THR A 287 2.42 8.88 6.48
C THR A 287 1.27 7.91 6.69
N GLY A 288 1.61 6.70 7.17
CA GLY A 288 0.66 5.63 7.48
C GLY A 288 0.17 5.65 8.93
N ASN A 289 -0.23 4.47 9.39
CA ASN A 289 -0.84 4.26 10.71
C ASN A 289 0.04 4.73 11.87
N GLY A 290 -0.56 5.44 12.83
CA GLY A 290 -0.02 5.75 14.14
C GLY A 290 -0.37 4.70 15.21
N ALA A 291 0.38 4.69 16.31
CA ALA A 291 0.15 3.87 17.50
C ALA A 291 0.56 4.63 18.75
N GLY A 292 -0.34 5.47 19.26
CA GLY A 292 -0.06 6.23 20.49
C GLY A 292 -1.25 6.87 21.18
N GLY A 293 -2.47 6.54 20.75
CA GLY A 293 -3.66 7.29 21.11
C GLY A 293 -4.01 8.29 20.01
N ALA A 294 -4.79 9.30 20.38
CA ALA A 294 -5.39 10.20 19.40
C ALA A 294 -4.43 11.34 18.95
N GLY A 295 -3.17 11.40 19.41
CA GLY A 295 -2.21 12.42 18.99
C GLY A 295 -2.63 13.86 19.30
N ASP A 296 -1.99 14.83 18.65
CA ASP A 296 -2.22 16.26 18.89
C ASP A 296 -3.64 16.71 18.53
N ASN A 297 -4.22 16.13 17.47
CA ASN A 297 -5.57 16.44 17.00
C ASN A 297 -6.67 15.58 17.66
N GLY A 298 -6.29 14.74 18.63
CA GLY A 298 -7.16 13.75 19.26
C GLY A 298 -8.36 14.26 20.04
N LYS A 299 -8.41 15.56 20.29
CA LYS A 299 -9.55 16.23 20.90
C LYS A 299 -10.66 16.57 19.88
N GLY A 300 -10.42 16.32 18.59
CA GLY A 300 -11.37 16.62 17.52
C GLY A 300 -11.53 18.13 17.27
N THR A 301 -10.62 18.96 17.79
CA THR A 301 -10.66 20.41 17.61
C THR A 301 -10.05 20.78 16.26
N PRO A 302 -10.71 21.58 15.42
CA PRO A 302 -10.12 22.08 14.18
C PRO A 302 -8.77 22.78 14.43
N ALA A 303 -7.77 22.46 13.63
CA ALA A 303 -6.40 22.93 13.80
C ALA A 303 -5.78 23.36 12.48
N SER A 304 -5.08 24.48 12.47
CA SER A 304 -4.39 24.98 11.27
C SER A 304 -3.17 24.13 10.95
N GLY A 305 -3.02 23.74 9.68
CA GLY A 305 -1.85 23.02 9.20
C GLY A 305 -0.55 23.81 9.32
N LYS A 306 -0.63 25.15 9.37
CA LYS A 306 0.50 26.07 9.52
C LYS A 306 1.12 26.10 10.92
N ILE A 307 0.55 25.37 11.87
CA ILE A 307 1.09 25.21 13.21
C ILE A 307 1.71 23.82 13.27
N PRO A 308 3.04 23.69 13.45
CA PRO A 308 3.69 22.39 13.56
C PRO A 308 3.08 21.53 14.66
N ILE A 309 3.03 20.22 14.41
CA ILE A 309 2.52 19.22 15.36
C ILE A 309 3.56 18.12 15.54
N SER A 310 3.47 17.41 16.65
CA SER A 310 4.38 16.32 17.05
C SER A 310 3.94 14.94 16.55
N THR A 311 2.66 14.77 16.19
CA THR A 311 2.11 13.50 15.68
C THR A 311 1.61 13.67 14.25
N LEU A 312 2.34 13.12 13.29
CA LEU A 312 2.06 13.19 11.85
C LEU A 312 1.59 11.83 11.33
N GLN A 313 0.79 11.08 12.08
CA GLN A 313 0.09 9.89 11.58
C GLN A 313 -0.98 10.26 10.53
N GLN A 314 -1.18 9.40 9.53
CA GLN A 314 -2.19 9.60 8.48
C GLN A 314 -2.21 11.03 7.87
N ALA A 315 -1.05 11.60 7.60
CA ALA A 315 -0.94 12.99 7.17
C ALA A 315 -0.24 13.12 5.82
N THR A 316 -0.70 14.08 5.00
CA THR A 316 0.15 14.68 3.95
C THR A 316 0.93 15.82 4.58
N VAL A 317 2.24 15.84 4.40
CA VAL A 317 3.14 16.77 5.10
C VAL A 317 3.96 17.60 4.11
N ASP A 318 4.07 18.91 4.35
CA ASP A 318 5.02 19.81 3.70
C ASP A 318 6.22 20.05 4.63
N MET A 319 7.40 19.61 4.22
CA MET A 319 8.66 19.84 4.92
C MET A 319 9.59 20.75 4.08
N GLY A 320 9.90 21.93 4.62
CA GLY A 320 10.93 22.81 4.09
C GLY A 320 12.33 22.25 4.32
N VAL A 321 13.23 22.47 3.37
CA VAL A 321 14.62 22.00 3.37
C VAL A 321 15.54 23.21 3.24
N SER A 322 16.32 23.50 4.28
CA SER A 322 17.28 24.60 4.22
C SER A 322 18.45 24.27 3.29
N SER A 323 19.26 25.26 2.93
CA SER A 323 20.50 25.04 2.15
C SER A 323 21.52 24.13 2.86
N ALA A 324 21.40 24.00 4.20
CA ALA A 324 22.21 23.10 5.00
C ALA A 324 21.61 21.68 5.11
N GLY A 325 20.44 21.43 4.50
CA GLY A 325 19.74 20.14 4.58
C GLY A 325 19.02 19.90 5.89
N VAL A 326 18.62 20.98 6.60
CA VAL A 326 17.84 20.90 7.84
C VAL A 326 16.36 21.04 7.53
N PHE A 327 15.55 20.13 8.08
CA PHE A 327 14.10 20.12 7.89
C PHE A 327 13.36 21.15 8.76
N SER A 328 12.22 21.61 8.27
CA SER A 328 11.25 22.42 9.03
C SER A 328 9.84 22.09 8.58
N GLN A 329 8.93 21.76 9.50
CA GLN A 329 7.54 21.52 9.15
C GLN A 329 6.86 22.83 8.76
N GLN A 330 6.28 22.89 7.57
CA GLN A 330 5.65 24.09 7.02
C GLN A 330 4.13 23.99 6.99
N ASP A 331 3.61 22.79 6.74
CA ASP A 331 2.17 22.54 6.67
C ASP A 331 1.86 21.05 6.85
N TYR A 332 0.60 20.73 7.17
CA TYR A 332 0.08 19.37 7.12
C TYR A 332 -1.41 19.35 6.78
N PHE A 333 -1.86 18.24 6.23
CA PHE A 333 -3.26 17.84 6.17
C PHE A 333 -3.40 16.48 6.84
N GLU A 334 -4.34 16.37 7.78
CA GLU A 334 -4.72 15.12 8.43
C GLU A 334 -6.25 14.94 8.26
N PRO A 335 -6.72 13.83 7.66
CA PRO A 335 -8.14 13.57 7.49
C PRO A 335 -8.86 13.58 8.83
N TYR A 336 -10.08 14.14 8.88
CA TYR A 336 -10.86 14.21 10.11
C TYR A 336 -11.10 12.81 10.75
N GLU A 337 -11.06 11.75 9.95
CA GLU A 337 -11.22 10.36 10.39
C GLU A 337 -9.91 9.61 10.71
N TYR A 338 -8.75 10.27 10.74
CA TYR A 338 -7.43 9.62 10.89
C TYR A 338 -7.37 8.54 11.98
N ALA A 339 -7.92 8.81 13.17
CA ALA A 339 -7.92 7.86 14.28
C ALA A 339 -8.66 6.55 13.95
N SER A 340 -9.68 6.63 13.09
CA SER A 340 -10.39 5.45 12.58
C SER A 340 -9.57 4.72 11.52
N LEU A 341 -8.81 5.46 10.70
CA LEU A 341 -7.88 4.88 9.73
C LEU A 341 -6.75 4.10 10.42
N ASP A 342 -6.18 4.66 11.48
CA ASP A 342 -5.13 4.03 12.31
C ASP A 342 -5.60 2.73 12.91
N GLY A 343 -6.79 2.74 13.49
CA GLY A 343 -7.44 1.54 13.96
C GLY A 343 -7.61 0.54 12.81
N GLY A 344 -8.26 0.98 11.74
CA GLY A 344 -8.68 0.19 10.59
C GLY A 344 -7.60 -0.46 9.71
N ASP A 345 -6.30 -0.27 10.00
CA ASP A 345 -5.21 -0.48 9.03
C ASP A 345 -5.57 0.10 7.65
N THR A 346 -6.14 1.31 7.67
CA THR A 346 -6.65 2.01 6.47
C THR A 346 -5.72 3.17 6.13
N ASP A 347 -4.41 2.90 6.12
CA ASP A 347 -3.33 3.84 5.82
C ASP A 347 -3.67 4.84 4.70
N PHE A 348 -3.58 6.12 5.03
CA PHE A 348 -3.44 7.19 4.07
C PHE A 348 -2.07 7.10 3.37
N GLY A 349 -1.01 6.75 4.10
CA GLY A 349 0.35 6.58 3.57
C GLY A 349 0.55 5.45 2.54
N SER A 350 -0.52 4.77 2.10
CA SER A 350 -0.46 3.76 1.04
C SER A 350 -0.31 4.33 -0.36
N SER A 351 -0.53 5.63 -0.54
CA SER A 351 -0.15 6.35 -1.75
C SER A 351 0.99 7.32 -1.49
N GLY A 352 1.76 7.64 -2.53
CA GLY A 352 2.61 8.82 -2.49
C GLY A 352 1.87 10.13 -2.75
N ALA A 353 2.49 11.24 -2.35
CA ALA A 353 2.07 12.59 -2.72
C ALA A 353 2.64 12.98 -4.09
N ALA A 354 1.82 13.58 -4.96
CA ALA A 354 2.25 14.12 -6.25
C ALA A 354 1.92 15.60 -6.35
N LEU A 355 2.90 16.41 -6.70
CA LEU A 355 2.71 17.83 -7.02
C LEU A 355 2.34 17.96 -8.50
N LEU A 356 1.20 18.59 -8.78
CA LEU A 356 0.76 18.81 -10.14
C LEU A 356 1.47 20.02 -10.76
N SER A 357 1.52 20.02 -12.09
CA SER A 357 1.97 21.19 -12.86
C SER A 357 1.18 22.44 -12.49
N PRO A 358 1.79 23.65 -12.52
CA PRO A 358 1.06 24.92 -12.38
C PRO A 358 -0.05 25.13 -13.42
N TYR A 359 -0.12 24.31 -14.47
CA TYR A 359 -1.28 24.28 -15.37
C TYR A 359 -2.61 24.04 -14.62
N PHE A 360 -2.57 23.23 -13.55
CA PHE A 360 -3.74 22.89 -12.73
C PHE A 360 -4.06 23.94 -11.65
N SER A 361 -3.86 25.23 -11.95
CA SER A 361 -4.03 26.35 -11.01
C SER A 361 -5.36 27.11 -11.21
N GLY A 362 -5.75 27.92 -10.22
CA GLY A 362 -6.93 28.77 -10.30
C GLY A 362 -7.47 29.18 -8.92
N GLY A 363 -8.26 30.27 -8.86
CA GLY A 363 -8.96 30.67 -7.63
C GLY A 363 -8.05 30.91 -6.42
N GLY A 364 -6.82 31.37 -6.66
CA GLY A 364 -5.79 31.59 -5.63
C GLY A 364 -4.86 30.39 -5.38
N VAL A 365 -5.17 29.20 -5.92
CA VAL A 365 -4.32 28.01 -5.82
C VAL A 365 -3.28 28.05 -6.95
N SER A 366 -1.99 28.13 -6.60
CA SER A 366 -0.91 28.13 -7.58
C SER A 366 -0.42 26.73 -7.95
N GLN A 367 -0.59 25.77 -7.03
CA GLN A 367 -0.14 24.40 -7.22
C GLN A 367 -0.99 23.45 -6.38
N VAL A 368 -1.34 22.32 -6.97
CA VAL A 368 -2.15 21.27 -6.34
C VAL A 368 -1.24 20.12 -5.94
N VAL A 369 -1.45 19.57 -4.74
CA VAL A 369 -0.88 18.28 -4.33
C VAL A 369 -1.99 17.24 -4.22
N VAL A 370 -1.70 16.02 -4.67
CA VAL A 370 -2.64 14.91 -4.69
C VAL A 370 -2.07 13.74 -3.90
N ALA A 371 -2.87 13.19 -2.99
CA ALA A 371 -2.55 11.98 -2.23
C ALA A 371 -3.83 11.17 -1.99
N GLY A 372 -3.73 9.85 -1.87
CA GLY A 372 -4.86 8.98 -1.53
C GLY A 372 -4.45 7.84 -0.62
N GLY A 373 -5.36 6.94 -0.27
CA GLY A 373 -5.07 5.89 0.72
C GLY A 373 -5.88 4.61 0.59
N LYS A 374 -5.70 3.69 1.55
CA LYS A 374 -6.49 2.46 1.69
C LYS A 374 -7.98 2.72 1.91
N SER A 375 -8.36 3.93 2.32
CA SER A 375 -9.76 4.36 2.43
C SER A 375 -10.46 4.50 1.08
N GLY A 376 -9.72 4.48 -0.02
CA GLY A 376 -10.25 4.78 -1.34
C GLY A 376 -10.52 6.28 -1.56
N LYS A 377 -10.13 7.14 -0.62
CA LYS A 377 -10.18 8.60 -0.78
C LYS A 377 -8.92 9.09 -1.50
N ILE A 378 -9.10 10.03 -2.42
CA ILE A 378 -8.06 10.77 -3.14
C ILE A 378 -8.31 12.25 -2.89
N TYR A 379 -7.41 12.87 -2.13
CA TYR A 379 -7.46 14.26 -1.74
C TYR A 379 -6.68 15.13 -2.73
N PHE A 380 -7.30 16.22 -3.17
CA PHE A 380 -6.68 17.30 -3.90
C PHE A 380 -6.57 18.48 -2.96
N MET A 381 -5.35 18.93 -2.69
CA MET A 381 -5.04 19.96 -1.71
C MET A 381 -4.29 21.12 -2.37
N ASP A 382 -4.37 22.31 -1.78
CA ASP A 382 -3.51 23.43 -2.17
C ASP A 382 -2.12 23.20 -1.55
N ALA A 383 -1.07 23.11 -2.36
CA ALA A 383 0.29 22.85 -1.87
C ALA A 383 0.84 23.99 -0.97
N ASN A 384 0.20 25.16 -0.96
CA ASN A 384 0.55 26.27 -0.07
C ASN A 384 -0.39 26.39 1.14
N ASN A 385 -1.43 25.57 1.22
CA ASN A 385 -2.36 25.50 2.34
C ASN A 385 -3.06 24.13 2.34
N LEU A 386 -2.42 23.14 2.94
CA LEU A 386 -2.86 21.74 2.86
C LEU A 386 -4.24 21.50 3.49
N GLY A 387 -4.61 22.33 4.47
CA GLY A 387 -5.95 22.36 5.06
C GLY A 387 -5.99 22.04 6.55
N GLY A 388 -4.88 21.59 7.16
CA GLY A 388 -4.83 21.22 8.57
C GLY A 388 -5.75 20.06 8.91
N PHE A 389 -6.39 20.14 10.07
CA PHE A 389 -7.31 19.13 10.57
C PHE A 389 -8.70 19.74 10.82
N ALA A 390 -9.75 19.07 10.32
CA ALA A 390 -11.16 19.38 10.58
C ALA A 390 -11.61 20.86 10.33
N ASN A 391 -10.91 21.62 9.47
CA ASN A 391 -11.23 23.03 9.20
C ASN A 391 -12.38 23.26 8.19
N GLY A 392 -12.91 22.20 7.61
CA GLY A 392 -14.03 22.24 6.67
C GLY A 392 -15.39 22.43 7.36
N GLY A 393 -16.43 22.62 6.55
CA GLY A 393 -17.80 22.76 7.06
C GLY A 393 -18.24 21.53 7.85
N GLY A 394 -18.86 21.74 9.02
CA GLY A 394 -19.29 20.62 9.88
C GLY A 394 -18.14 19.83 10.53
N GLY A 395 -16.91 20.37 10.53
CA GLY A 395 -15.72 19.67 11.02
C GLY A 395 -15.08 18.73 10.00
N SER A 396 -15.45 18.83 8.72
CA SER A 396 -14.88 18.01 7.63
C SER A 396 -13.47 18.46 7.24
N ASP A 397 -12.90 17.82 6.21
CA ASP A 397 -11.63 18.24 5.63
C ASP A 397 -11.75 19.57 4.86
N ALA A 398 -10.71 20.41 4.94
CA ALA A 398 -10.61 21.69 4.22
C ALA A 398 -9.75 21.59 2.94
N VAL A 399 -9.88 20.48 2.22
CA VAL A 399 -9.18 20.24 0.95
C VAL A 399 -9.92 20.88 -0.23
N LEU A 400 -9.29 20.93 -1.41
CA LEU A 400 -9.93 21.44 -2.64
C LEU A 400 -11.03 20.50 -3.14
N GLN A 401 -10.76 19.20 -3.08
CA GLN A 401 -11.68 18.16 -3.51
C GLN A 401 -11.28 16.82 -2.91
N THR A 402 -12.26 16.00 -2.55
CA THR A 402 -12.07 14.56 -2.27
C THR A 402 -12.80 13.75 -3.32
N ILE A 403 -12.08 12.88 -4.02
CA ILE A 403 -12.65 11.87 -4.90
C ILE A 403 -12.63 10.54 -4.16
N THR A 404 -13.72 9.77 -4.28
CA THR A 404 -13.85 8.46 -3.63
C THR A 404 -13.85 7.34 -4.66
N SER A 405 -13.18 6.25 -4.31
CA SER A 405 -13.11 4.98 -5.02
C SER A 405 -13.63 3.88 -4.11
N SER A 406 -14.32 2.90 -4.66
CA SER A 406 -14.74 1.71 -3.93
C SER A 406 -13.56 0.85 -3.45
N ASN A 407 -12.39 1.04 -4.08
CA ASN A 407 -11.17 0.27 -3.88
C ASN A 407 -10.07 1.11 -3.22
N LYS A 408 -9.16 0.42 -2.51
CA LYS A 408 -7.95 0.99 -1.86
C LYS A 408 -7.02 1.62 -2.89
N LEU A 409 -6.17 2.57 -2.52
CA LEU A 409 -5.06 3.04 -3.39
C LEU A 409 -3.71 2.63 -2.81
N LEU A 410 -3.12 1.53 -3.29
CA LEU A 410 -1.76 1.08 -2.94
C LEU A 410 -0.76 1.44 -4.05
N SER A 411 -0.73 2.72 -4.43
CA SER A 411 -0.01 3.19 -5.61
C SER A 411 0.27 4.71 -5.55
N GLY A 412 -0.06 5.45 -6.59
CA GLY A 412 0.04 6.89 -6.70
C GLY A 412 -0.70 7.40 -7.92
N VAL A 413 -0.50 8.68 -8.23
CA VAL A 413 -1.17 9.34 -9.35
C VAL A 413 -0.18 9.78 -10.43
N ALA A 414 -0.71 10.08 -11.60
CA ALA A 414 0.01 10.81 -12.65
C ALA A 414 -0.88 11.90 -13.21
N SER A 415 -0.29 12.89 -13.88
CA SER A 415 -1.00 13.99 -14.50
C SER A 415 -0.58 14.21 -15.94
N TYR A 416 -1.45 14.85 -16.71
CA TYR A 416 -1.19 15.28 -18.08
C TYR A 416 -1.66 16.73 -18.22
N PRO A 417 -0.76 17.73 -18.20
CA PRO A 417 -1.13 19.14 -18.23
C PRO A 417 -1.51 19.66 -19.63
N ALA A 418 -1.33 18.85 -20.68
CA ALA A 418 -1.70 19.26 -22.03
C ALA A 418 -3.15 18.86 -22.37
N GLU A 419 -3.66 19.41 -23.45
CA GLU A 419 -4.94 19.04 -24.06
C GLU A 419 -6.15 19.09 -23.10
N GLY A 420 -6.14 20.05 -22.18
CA GLY A 420 -7.21 20.31 -21.23
C GLY A 420 -6.99 19.77 -19.83
N GLY A 421 -5.88 19.05 -19.56
CA GLY A 421 -5.52 18.65 -18.21
C GLY A 421 -6.24 17.40 -17.71
N TYR A 422 -5.48 16.38 -17.30
CA TYR A 422 -6.03 15.16 -16.71
C TYR A 422 -5.17 14.65 -15.54
N VAL A 423 -5.80 13.94 -14.61
CA VAL A 423 -5.15 13.17 -13.54
C VAL A 423 -5.61 11.72 -13.63
N TYR A 424 -4.69 10.79 -13.41
CA TYR A 424 -4.90 9.36 -13.52
C TYR A 424 -4.50 8.64 -12.24
N TYR A 425 -5.28 7.64 -11.87
CA TYR A 425 -4.92 6.69 -10.82
C TYR A 425 -5.62 5.34 -11.08
N ALA A 426 -4.97 4.27 -10.63
CA ALA A 426 -5.52 2.92 -10.66
C ALA A 426 -5.62 2.42 -9.21
N PRO A 427 -6.83 2.33 -8.63
CA PRO A 427 -7.03 1.72 -7.32
C PRO A 427 -6.58 0.26 -7.32
N THR A 428 -6.25 -0.26 -6.15
CA THR A 428 -5.93 -1.66 -5.92
C THR A 428 -7.17 -2.49 -5.64
N SER A 429 -7.34 -3.58 -6.38
CA SER A 429 -8.49 -4.49 -6.26
C SER A 429 -8.70 -5.00 -4.82
N GLN A 430 -9.91 -4.88 -4.30
CA GLN A 430 -10.37 -5.58 -3.09
C GLN A 430 -11.12 -6.85 -3.48
N GLY A 431 -10.86 -7.95 -2.78
CA GLY A 431 -11.69 -9.15 -2.90
C GLY A 431 -11.83 -9.65 -4.34
N GLY A 432 -10.77 -9.57 -5.14
CA GLY A 432 -10.79 -10.15 -6.45
C GLY A 432 -11.47 -9.37 -7.59
N ALA A 433 -12.50 -8.57 -7.36
CA ALA A 433 -12.99 -7.67 -8.39
C ALA A 433 -11.87 -6.68 -8.77
N GLY A 434 -11.36 -6.74 -10.01
CA GLY A 434 -10.26 -5.89 -10.41
C GLY A 434 -10.69 -4.41 -10.50
N ALA A 435 -9.74 -3.47 -10.46
CA ALA A 435 -10.02 -2.04 -10.51
C ALA A 435 -9.64 -1.41 -11.86
N TYR A 436 -10.34 -0.35 -12.26
CA TYR A 436 -10.05 0.35 -13.52
C TYR A 436 -8.97 1.43 -13.34
N LEU A 437 -8.24 1.73 -14.42
CA LEU A 437 -7.48 2.98 -14.52
C LEU A 437 -8.47 4.10 -14.82
N PHE A 438 -8.55 5.10 -13.94
CA PHE A 438 -9.46 6.23 -14.11
C PHE A 438 -8.72 7.45 -14.66
N ALA A 439 -9.43 8.26 -15.45
CA ALA A 439 -8.98 9.55 -15.95
C ALA A 439 -9.97 10.63 -15.49
N TYR A 440 -9.46 11.60 -14.74
CA TYR A 440 -10.22 12.75 -14.26
C TYR A 440 -9.77 14.02 -14.98
N LYS A 441 -10.70 14.68 -15.66
CA LYS A 441 -10.44 15.91 -16.39
C LYS A 441 -10.43 17.10 -15.45
N PHE A 442 -9.47 17.99 -15.65
CA PHE A 442 -9.39 19.27 -14.98
C PHE A 442 -10.50 20.20 -15.46
N ASN A 443 -11.29 20.70 -14.52
CA ASN A 443 -12.28 21.74 -14.72
C ASN A 443 -11.92 22.90 -13.78
N GLY A 444 -10.94 23.69 -14.18
CA GLY A 444 -10.46 24.84 -13.42
C GLY A 444 -9.77 25.86 -14.32
N GLY A 445 -9.33 26.95 -13.72
CA GLY A 445 -8.64 28.06 -14.40
C GLY A 445 -9.32 29.41 -14.15
N GLY A 446 -8.50 30.46 -14.07
CA GLY A 446 -8.99 31.81 -13.76
C GLY A 446 -9.40 31.97 -12.29
N SER A 447 -10.62 32.46 -12.03
CA SER A 447 -11.11 32.75 -10.67
C SER A 447 -11.66 31.54 -9.91
N ALA A 448 -11.88 30.40 -10.56
CA ALA A 448 -12.37 29.18 -9.93
C ALA A 448 -11.22 28.32 -9.38
N LYS A 449 -11.40 27.72 -8.21
CA LYS A 449 -10.46 26.75 -7.65
C LYS A 449 -10.39 25.48 -8.51
N PRO A 450 -9.25 24.78 -8.56
CA PRO A 450 -9.11 23.49 -9.24
C PRO A 450 -10.19 22.47 -8.83
N GLN A 451 -10.80 21.83 -9.81
CA GLN A 451 -11.73 20.71 -9.65
C GLN A 451 -11.47 19.67 -10.73
N PHE A 452 -11.79 18.42 -10.44
CA PHE A 452 -11.55 17.28 -11.32
C PHE A 452 -12.80 16.41 -11.42
N THR A 453 -13.23 16.07 -12.64
CA THR A 453 -14.40 15.21 -12.86
C THR A 453 -14.02 13.99 -13.65
N LEU A 454 -14.65 12.85 -13.35
CA LEU A 454 -14.42 11.62 -14.09
C LEU A 454 -14.72 11.85 -15.58
N ALA A 455 -13.71 11.63 -16.42
CA ALA A 455 -13.80 11.75 -17.87
C ALA A 455 -13.82 10.39 -18.56
N GLY A 456 -13.22 9.37 -17.95
CA GLY A 456 -13.32 8.00 -18.45
C GLY A 456 -12.50 7.01 -17.64
N GLN A 457 -12.56 5.74 -18.05
CA GLN A 457 -11.83 4.66 -17.41
C GLN A 457 -11.35 3.62 -18.44
N SER A 458 -10.43 2.74 -18.05
CA SER A 458 -10.03 1.60 -18.88
C SER A 458 -11.20 0.63 -19.11
N ALA A 459 -11.17 -0.09 -20.24
CA ALA A 459 -12.15 -1.15 -20.51
C ALA A 459 -11.87 -2.46 -19.75
N ILE A 460 -10.62 -2.65 -19.33
CA ILE A 460 -10.20 -3.82 -18.55
C ILE A 460 -9.91 -3.43 -17.11
N GLN A 461 -10.14 -4.37 -16.21
CA GLN A 461 -9.76 -4.31 -14.81
C GLN A 461 -8.29 -4.72 -14.61
N MET A 462 -7.69 -4.19 -13.57
CA MET A 462 -6.28 -4.27 -13.24
C MET A 462 -6.13 -4.56 -11.74
N ALA A 463 -4.97 -5.07 -11.34
CA ALA A 463 -4.65 -5.22 -9.92
C ALA A 463 -4.37 -3.86 -9.26
N GLY A 464 -3.81 -2.90 -10.01
CA GLY A 464 -3.69 -1.50 -9.58
C GLY A 464 -2.72 -1.27 -8.42
N VAL A 465 -1.57 -1.95 -8.46
CA VAL A 465 -0.47 -1.82 -7.48
C VAL A 465 0.79 -1.20 -8.10
N GLY A 466 0.68 -0.59 -9.27
CA GLY A 466 1.73 0.19 -9.93
C GLY A 466 1.27 1.61 -10.17
N ALA A 467 2.19 2.58 -10.19
CA ALA A 467 1.87 3.99 -10.38
C ALA A 467 1.74 4.30 -11.88
N PRO A 468 0.70 5.06 -12.31
CA PRO A 468 0.62 5.47 -13.70
C PRO A 468 1.75 6.43 -14.06
N THR A 469 2.04 6.56 -15.35
CA THR A 469 2.96 7.58 -15.88
C THR A 469 2.48 8.00 -17.25
N VAL A 470 2.62 9.27 -17.58
CA VAL A 470 2.18 9.85 -18.84
C VAL A 470 3.38 10.30 -19.64
N THR A 471 3.45 9.89 -20.90
CA THR A 471 4.42 10.42 -21.87
C THR A 471 3.72 11.20 -22.97
N SER A 472 4.46 12.05 -23.67
CA SER A 472 4.04 12.63 -24.96
C SER A 472 5.24 12.74 -25.90
N LEU A 473 4.99 13.06 -27.17
CA LEU A 473 6.05 13.36 -28.13
C LEU A 473 6.40 14.84 -28.07
N ASN A 474 7.28 15.21 -27.13
CA ASN A 474 7.74 16.57 -26.90
C ASN A 474 6.58 17.56 -26.69
N GLY A 475 5.53 17.13 -25.99
CA GLY A 475 4.33 17.94 -25.73
C GLY A 475 3.39 18.11 -26.93
N GLN A 476 3.59 17.40 -28.06
CA GLN A 476 2.64 17.46 -29.18
C GLN A 476 1.24 16.99 -28.77
N ALA A 477 0.23 17.79 -29.10
CA ALA A 477 -1.16 17.39 -28.96
C ALA A 477 -1.47 16.11 -29.77
N GLY A 478 -2.34 15.26 -29.24
CA GLY A 478 -2.70 13.96 -29.81
C GLY A 478 -1.68 12.84 -29.57
N THR A 479 -0.60 13.12 -28.84
CA THR A 479 0.48 12.14 -28.60
C THR A 479 0.60 11.67 -27.14
N GLY A 480 -0.26 12.18 -26.25
CA GLY A 480 -0.30 11.77 -24.85
C GLY A 480 -0.64 10.29 -24.68
N ILE A 481 0.16 9.58 -23.88
CA ILE A 481 -0.05 8.16 -23.54
C ILE A 481 0.02 8.00 -22.04
N VAL A 482 -1.00 7.38 -21.42
CA VAL A 482 -0.93 6.92 -20.03
C VAL A 482 -0.52 5.46 -19.99
N TRP A 483 0.51 5.17 -19.21
CA TRP A 483 1.12 3.87 -19.00
C TRP A 483 0.84 3.36 -17.59
N LEU A 484 0.73 2.05 -17.42
CA LEU A 484 0.65 1.41 -16.12
C LEU A 484 1.40 0.07 -16.15
N THR A 485 2.20 -0.19 -15.12
CA THR A 485 2.75 -1.53 -14.87
C THR A 485 1.80 -2.28 -13.95
N ASP A 486 1.18 -3.34 -14.45
CA ASP A 486 0.22 -4.15 -13.71
C ASP A 486 0.75 -5.56 -13.47
N VAL A 487 0.49 -6.09 -12.28
CA VAL A 487 0.99 -7.41 -11.89
C VAL A 487 0.20 -8.55 -12.57
N ASN A 488 -0.95 -8.27 -13.17
CA ASN A 488 -1.68 -9.28 -13.93
C ASN A 488 -1.47 -9.05 -15.43
N ASN A 489 -1.72 -7.82 -15.89
CA ASN A 489 -1.76 -7.47 -17.32
C ASN A 489 -0.41 -7.09 -17.92
N GLY A 490 0.62 -6.90 -17.09
CA GLY A 490 1.92 -6.41 -17.52
C GLY A 490 1.94 -4.91 -17.80
N LEU A 491 2.77 -4.48 -18.75
CA LEU A 491 2.79 -3.10 -19.20
C LEU A 491 1.59 -2.84 -20.12
N VAL A 492 0.73 -1.91 -19.73
CA VAL A 492 -0.38 -1.45 -20.56
C VAL A 492 -0.22 0.03 -20.90
N ALA A 493 -0.82 0.44 -22.00
CA ALA A 493 -0.82 1.82 -22.48
C ALA A 493 -2.19 2.20 -23.04
N TYR A 494 -2.58 3.45 -22.84
CA TYR A 494 -3.81 4.04 -23.37
C TYR A 494 -3.53 5.44 -23.89
N ASN A 495 -4.31 5.89 -24.88
CA ASN A 495 -4.35 7.30 -25.20
C ASN A 495 -4.72 8.08 -23.94
N ALA A 496 -3.97 9.14 -23.63
CA ALA A 496 -4.17 9.94 -22.42
C ALA A 496 -5.59 10.54 -22.38
N ILE A 497 -6.11 10.98 -23.54
CA ILE A 497 -7.46 11.55 -23.62
C ILE A 497 -8.49 10.43 -23.83
N PRO A 498 -9.50 10.31 -22.95
CA PRO A 498 -10.62 9.40 -23.17
C PRO A 498 -11.40 9.72 -24.44
N ASN A 499 -11.84 8.68 -25.15
CA ASN A 499 -12.84 8.80 -26.22
C ASN A 499 -14.22 8.51 -25.63
N GLY A 500 -15.05 9.54 -25.47
CA GLY A 500 -16.23 9.46 -24.61
C GLY A 500 -15.79 9.14 -23.17
N ASN A 501 -16.38 8.12 -22.55
CA ASN A 501 -16.09 7.73 -21.18
C ASN A 501 -15.04 6.60 -21.06
N THR A 502 -14.30 6.31 -22.13
CA THR A 502 -13.37 5.15 -22.19
C THR A 502 -11.96 5.57 -22.58
N LEU A 503 -10.97 5.12 -21.82
CA LEU A 503 -9.56 5.18 -22.20
C LEU A 503 -9.32 4.19 -23.34
N THR A 504 -8.90 4.70 -24.49
CA THR A 504 -8.67 3.87 -25.68
C THR A 504 -7.32 3.16 -25.55
N PRO A 505 -7.27 1.81 -25.53
CA PRO A 505 -6.03 1.08 -25.38
C PRO A 505 -5.12 1.24 -26.61
N ILE A 506 -3.81 1.30 -26.37
CA ILE A 506 -2.79 1.19 -27.40
C ILE A 506 -2.29 -0.25 -27.39
N THR A 507 -2.54 -0.98 -28.47
CA THR A 507 -2.14 -2.39 -28.58
C THR A 507 -0.62 -2.49 -28.64
N MET A 508 -0.03 -3.27 -27.73
CA MET A 508 1.41 -3.56 -27.68
C MET A 508 1.64 -5.06 -27.52
N GLY A 509 2.87 -5.51 -27.77
CA GLY A 509 3.29 -6.87 -27.43
C GLY A 509 3.24 -7.11 -25.92
N SER A 510 2.74 -8.28 -25.52
CA SER A 510 2.63 -8.66 -24.11
C SER A 510 3.99 -8.70 -23.43
N THR A 511 4.11 -8.05 -22.28
CA THR A 511 5.26 -8.23 -21.37
C THR A 511 5.05 -9.36 -20.38
N GLY A 512 3.79 -9.65 -20.04
CA GLY A 512 3.44 -10.50 -18.89
C GLY A 512 3.52 -9.75 -17.58
N ARG A 513 3.23 -10.48 -16.49
CA ARG A 513 3.23 -10.03 -15.10
C ARG A 513 4.50 -9.24 -14.80
N LEU A 514 4.29 -8.13 -14.11
CA LEU A 514 5.37 -7.29 -13.59
C LEU A 514 5.37 -7.33 -12.07
N GLN A 515 6.43 -6.81 -11.49
CA GLN A 515 6.55 -6.69 -10.04
C GLN A 515 5.57 -5.62 -9.51
N LYS A 516 5.13 -5.76 -8.25
CA LYS A 516 4.31 -4.73 -7.59
C LYS A 516 5.11 -3.46 -7.32
N TYR A 517 4.43 -2.34 -7.11
CA TYR A 517 5.00 -1.03 -6.79
C TYR A 517 5.93 -0.44 -7.86
N GLN A 518 5.82 -0.96 -9.09
CA GLN A 518 6.58 -0.49 -10.22
C GLN A 518 5.94 0.73 -10.89
N ARG A 519 6.78 1.38 -11.69
CA ARG A 519 6.46 2.41 -12.67
C ARG A 519 7.34 2.13 -13.89
N PRO A 520 6.86 2.33 -15.14
CA PRO A 520 7.73 2.17 -16.29
C PRO A 520 8.78 3.28 -16.33
N ALA A 521 10.04 2.91 -16.55
CA ALA A 521 11.12 3.85 -16.80
C ALA A 521 11.29 4.03 -18.30
N PHE A 522 11.56 5.26 -18.75
CA PHE A 522 11.60 5.58 -20.17
C PHE A 522 12.98 6.01 -20.62
N GLY A 523 13.36 5.55 -21.80
CA GLY A 523 14.53 5.98 -22.52
C GLY A 523 14.16 6.72 -23.80
N ASN A 524 15.04 6.67 -24.80
CA ASN A 524 14.78 7.14 -26.14
C ASN A 524 13.99 6.10 -26.95
N ALA A 525 12.66 6.30 -27.04
CA ALA A 525 11.72 5.41 -27.70
C ALA A 525 11.74 3.96 -27.17
N ARG A 526 12.04 3.80 -25.86
CA ARG A 526 12.10 2.52 -25.15
C ARG A 526 11.49 2.62 -23.76
N VAL A 527 11.04 1.47 -23.25
CA VAL A 527 10.48 1.32 -21.91
C VAL A 527 11.21 0.20 -21.17
N TYR A 528 11.50 0.42 -19.90
CA TYR A 528 12.14 -0.55 -19.02
C TYR A 528 11.28 -0.79 -17.79
N THR A 529 11.19 -2.06 -17.39
CA THR A 529 10.41 -2.47 -16.22
C THR A 529 10.95 -3.79 -15.66
N THR A 530 10.41 -4.23 -14.54
CA THR A 530 10.89 -5.40 -13.81
C THR A 530 9.76 -6.39 -13.53
N GLU A 531 10.11 -7.66 -13.57
CA GLU A 531 9.39 -8.73 -12.89
C GLU A 531 10.20 -9.12 -11.64
N THR A 532 9.71 -10.10 -10.88
CA THR A 532 10.33 -10.70 -9.71
C THR A 532 11.87 -10.72 -9.75
N ASN A 533 12.51 -11.47 -10.64
CA ASN A 533 13.99 -11.54 -10.78
C ASN A 533 14.49 -11.18 -12.19
N GLN A 534 13.69 -10.42 -12.94
CA GLN A 534 13.94 -10.20 -14.37
C GLN A 534 13.75 -8.74 -14.75
N ILE A 535 14.54 -8.28 -15.71
CA ILE A 535 14.50 -6.91 -16.24
C ILE A 535 14.16 -6.97 -17.72
N TYR A 536 13.24 -6.11 -18.14
CA TYR A 536 12.67 -6.08 -19.48
C TYR A 536 13.08 -4.80 -20.20
N GLY A 537 13.51 -4.94 -21.46
CA GLY A 537 13.66 -3.85 -22.41
C GLY A 537 12.63 -3.97 -23.52
N ILE A 538 11.82 -2.93 -23.68
CA ILE A 538 10.67 -2.89 -24.59
C ILE A 538 10.88 -1.76 -25.59
N GLY A 539 10.62 -2.02 -26.87
CA GLY A 539 10.73 -1.01 -27.92
C GLY A 539 10.19 -1.48 -29.26
N ALA A 540 10.29 -0.62 -30.27
CA ALA A 540 9.69 -0.87 -31.58
C ALA A 540 10.28 -2.11 -32.29
N SER A 541 9.43 -2.89 -32.95
CA SER A 541 9.81 -3.97 -33.86
C SER A 541 9.12 -3.82 -35.22
N ILE A 542 9.83 -4.13 -36.31
CA ILE A 542 9.38 -3.85 -37.69
C ILE A 542 8.66 -5.03 -38.38
N THR A 543 8.71 -6.26 -37.86
CA THR A 543 7.85 -7.38 -38.35
C THR A 543 7.81 -8.52 -37.34
N PRO A 544 6.62 -9.01 -36.90
CA PRO A 544 6.52 -10.18 -36.03
C PRO A 544 7.02 -11.45 -36.74
N LYS A 545 7.94 -12.18 -36.10
CA LYS A 545 8.49 -13.45 -36.62
C LYS A 545 7.39 -14.51 -36.81
N ILE A 546 6.40 -14.49 -35.94
CA ILE A 546 5.26 -15.40 -35.91
C ILE A 546 4.02 -14.62 -35.48
N THR A 547 2.87 -14.94 -36.06
CA THR A 547 1.57 -14.38 -35.68
C THR A 547 0.69 -15.48 -35.11
N CYS A 548 0.10 -15.26 -33.94
CA CYS A 548 -0.77 -16.21 -33.28
C CYS A 548 -2.17 -15.64 -33.10
N THR A 549 -3.19 -16.50 -33.21
CA THR A 549 -4.60 -16.12 -33.07
C THR A 549 -5.36 -17.21 -32.31
N PRO A 550 -6.14 -16.86 -31.26
CA PRO A 550 -6.34 -15.51 -30.74
C PRO A 550 -5.09 -14.95 -30.02
N ASN A 551 -4.88 -13.64 -30.10
CA ASN A 551 -3.90 -12.88 -29.32
C ASN A 551 -4.49 -11.48 -29.05
N PRO A 552 -4.85 -11.14 -27.80
CA PRO A 552 -4.67 -11.91 -26.57
C PRO A 552 -5.47 -13.22 -26.52
N VAL A 553 -5.03 -14.18 -25.71
CA VAL A 553 -5.73 -15.44 -25.42
C VAL A 553 -6.71 -15.19 -24.27
N GLY A 554 -7.98 -15.00 -24.60
CA GLY A 554 -9.04 -14.77 -23.63
C GLY A 554 -9.72 -16.07 -23.18
N PHE A 555 -9.64 -16.38 -21.89
CA PHE A 555 -10.34 -17.51 -21.26
C PHE A 555 -11.77 -17.15 -20.82
N GLY A 556 -12.13 -15.87 -20.70
CA GLY A 556 -13.38 -15.46 -20.08
C GLY A 556 -13.47 -15.94 -18.62
N THR A 557 -14.68 -16.13 -18.10
CA THR A 557 -14.88 -16.60 -16.73
C THR A 557 -14.64 -18.11 -16.60
N VAL A 558 -13.83 -18.50 -15.61
CA VAL A 558 -13.56 -19.89 -15.23
C VAL A 558 -13.74 -20.04 -13.73
N VAL A 559 -14.56 -21.01 -13.32
CA VAL A 559 -14.85 -21.27 -11.90
C VAL A 559 -13.65 -21.95 -11.24
N ALA A 560 -13.33 -21.58 -10.00
CA ALA A 560 -12.32 -22.25 -9.18
C ALA A 560 -12.62 -23.75 -9.07
N GLY A 561 -11.58 -24.59 -9.21
CA GLY A 561 -11.70 -26.04 -9.34
C GLY A 561 -11.80 -26.54 -10.79
N ALA A 562 -12.09 -25.66 -11.76
CA ALA A 562 -12.20 -26.03 -13.17
C ALA A 562 -10.91 -25.78 -13.96
N THR A 563 -10.89 -26.26 -15.21
CA THR A 563 -9.83 -25.99 -16.19
C THR A 563 -10.47 -25.61 -17.52
N LYS A 564 -9.90 -24.64 -18.23
CA LYS A 564 -10.34 -24.23 -19.56
C LYS A 564 -9.16 -24.23 -20.54
N VAL A 565 -9.37 -24.77 -21.73
CA VAL A 565 -8.35 -24.87 -22.78
C VAL A 565 -8.78 -24.05 -24.00
N ILE A 566 -7.89 -23.24 -24.54
CA ILE A 566 -8.03 -22.48 -25.78
C ILE A 566 -6.95 -22.94 -26.76
N ASN A 567 -7.36 -23.29 -27.98
CA ASN A 567 -6.43 -23.62 -29.05
C ASN A 567 -6.01 -22.36 -29.79
N VAL A 568 -4.70 -22.12 -29.86
CA VAL A 568 -4.10 -20.96 -30.51
C VAL A 568 -3.38 -21.42 -31.77
N LYS A 569 -3.78 -20.87 -32.92
CA LYS A 569 -3.10 -21.11 -34.20
C LYS A 569 -2.00 -20.10 -34.39
N CYS A 570 -0.76 -20.56 -34.56
CA CYS A 570 0.40 -19.73 -34.83
C CYS A 570 0.92 -19.98 -36.25
N THR A 571 1.27 -18.92 -36.98
CA THR A 571 1.77 -18.96 -38.36
C THR A 571 3.09 -18.21 -38.46
N ALA A 572 4.13 -18.89 -38.92
CA ALA A 572 5.45 -18.30 -39.13
C ALA A 572 5.40 -17.28 -40.27
N GLY A 573 6.20 -16.22 -40.15
CA GLY A 573 6.38 -15.22 -41.20
C GLY A 573 7.19 -15.76 -42.39
N ALA A 574 7.94 -14.86 -43.02
CA ALA A 574 8.70 -15.17 -44.24
C ALA A 574 9.89 -16.14 -44.05
N SER A 575 10.25 -16.45 -42.80
CA SER A 575 11.38 -17.33 -42.46
C SER A 575 10.91 -18.50 -41.62
N ALA A 576 11.56 -19.66 -41.80
CA ALA A 576 11.37 -20.80 -40.91
C ALA A 576 11.88 -20.45 -39.50
N LEU A 577 11.24 -21.02 -38.48
CA LEU A 577 11.57 -20.80 -37.08
C LEU A 577 11.88 -22.13 -36.39
N THR A 578 12.88 -22.11 -35.52
CA THR A 578 13.17 -23.19 -34.57
C THR A 578 12.72 -22.71 -33.20
N MET A 579 12.00 -23.54 -32.45
CA MET A 579 11.41 -23.22 -31.14
C MET A 579 11.81 -24.29 -30.12
N ASN A 580 11.82 -23.91 -28.84
CA ASN A 580 12.05 -24.83 -27.71
C ASN A 580 10.84 -24.87 -26.78
N GLY A 581 9.69 -25.24 -27.35
CA GLY A 581 8.43 -25.28 -26.62
C GLY A 581 7.89 -23.88 -26.28
N CYS A 582 7.13 -23.83 -25.19
CA CYS A 582 6.57 -22.59 -24.66
C CYS A 582 6.70 -22.57 -23.14
N SER A 583 6.62 -21.38 -22.56
CA SER A 583 6.57 -21.17 -21.12
C SER A 583 5.50 -20.14 -20.77
N THR A 584 4.99 -20.20 -19.56
CA THR A 584 4.10 -19.20 -18.98
C THR A 584 4.77 -18.60 -17.75
N ASN A 585 4.34 -17.40 -17.37
CA ASN A 585 4.89 -16.67 -16.22
C ASN A 585 4.05 -16.82 -14.94
N LEU A 586 2.99 -17.63 -14.97
CA LEU A 586 2.14 -17.98 -13.83
C LEU A 586 1.68 -19.43 -14.01
N ASP A 587 1.79 -20.23 -12.96
CA ASP A 587 1.59 -21.69 -13.07
C ASP A 587 0.13 -22.11 -13.29
N VAL A 588 -0.84 -21.23 -13.00
CA VAL A 588 -2.24 -21.42 -13.40
C VAL A 588 -2.42 -21.41 -14.92
N PHE A 589 -1.49 -20.80 -15.68
CA PHE A 589 -1.49 -20.89 -17.13
C PHE A 589 -0.50 -21.95 -17.59
N GLN A 590 -0.91 -22.77 -18.56
CA GLN A 590 -0.10 -23.85 -19.11
C GLN A 590 -0.16 -23.82 -20.63
N CYS A 591 0.84 -24.38 -21.30
CA CYS A 591 0.87 -24.43 -22.75
C CYS A 591 1.51 -25.73 -23.25
N SER A 592 1.03 -26.25 -24.39
CA SER A 592 1.53 -27.49 -24.98
C SER A 592 1.27 -27.53 -26.50
N GLY A 593 1.99 -28.40 -27.23
CA GLY A 593 1.79 -28.58 -28.67
C GLY A 593 2.60 -27.64 -29.57
N VAL A 594 3.67 -27.02 -29.05
CA VAL A 594 4.61 -26.22 -29.86
C VAL A 594 5.66 -27.14 -30.52
N PRO A 595 5.77 -27.16 -31.86
CA PRO A 595 6.74 -28.01 -32.56
C PRO A 595 8.17 -27.46 -32.42
N ALA A 596 9.18 -28.30 -32.62
CA ALA A 596 10.58 -27.87 -32.61
C ALA A 596 10.92 -26.94 -33.80
N THR A 597 10.24 -27.11 -34.94
CA THR A 597 10.42 -26.27 -36.13
C THR A 597 9.08 -25.98 -36.82
N VAL A 598 8.99 -24.82 -37.46
CA VAL A 598 7.89 -24.45 -38.36
C VAL A 598 8.49 -23.83 -39.62
N ALA A 599 8.06 -24.32 -40.79
CA ALA A 599 8.52 -23.79 -42.07
C ALA A 599 8.04 -22.35 -42.29
N ALA A 600 8.71 -21.60 -43.17
CA ALA A 600 8.25 -20.27 -43.58
C ALA A 600 6.80 -20.33 -44.10
N GLY A 601 5.94 -19.45 -43.61
CA GLY A 601 4.50 -19.45 -43.89
C GLY A 601 3.71 -20.64 -43.32
N GLY A 602 4.36 -21.61 -42.66
CA GLY A 602 3.72 -22.76 -42.04
C GLY A 602 2.97 -22.39 -40.76
N SER A 603 1.99 -23.20 -40.38
CA SER A 603 1.22 -23.02 -39.15
C SER A 603 1.24 -24.25 -38.25
N PHE A 604 1.07 -24.03 -36.95
CA PHE A 604 0.76 -25.07 -35.97
C PHE A 604 -0.33 -24.59 -35.01
N THR A 605 -0.89 -25.51 -34.22
CA THR A 605 -1.85 -25.19 -33.16
C THR A 605 -1.29 -25.68 -31.84
N MET A 606 -1.24 -24.78 -30.85
CA MET A 606 -0.90 -25.09 -29.48
C MET A 606 -2.15 -24.99 -28.60
N SER A 607 -2.20 -25.79 -27.54
CA SER A 607 -3.23 -25.69 -26.51
C SER A 607 -2.71 -24.84 -25.36
N VAL A 608 -3.46 -23.81 -24.99
CA VAL A 608 -3.19 -22.95 -23.85
C VAL A 608 -4.28 -23.17 -22.82
N THR A 609 -3.91 -23.41 -21.58
CA THR A 609 -4.82 -23.86 -20.51
C THR A 609 -4.79 -22.90 -19.34
N LEU A 610 -5.96 -22.51 -18.82
CA LEU A 610 -6.13 -21.90 -17.51
C LEU A 610 -6.62 -23.00 -16.54
N ASN A 611 -5.77 -23.41 -15.62
CA ASN A 611 -6.01 -24.47 -14.64
C ASN A 611 -6.19 -23.85 -13.25
N LEU A 612 -7.44 -23.83 -12.78
CA LEU A 612 -7.82 -23.30 -11.47
C LEU A 612 -8.12 -24.41 -10.46
N THR A 613 -7.60 -25.62 -10.66
CA THR A 613 -7.67 -26.68 -9.63
C THR A 613 -6.92 -26.24 -8.37
N SER A 614 -7.34 -26.72 -7.20
CA SER A 614 -6.71 -26.35 -5.92
C SER A 614 -5.20 -26.65 -5.92
N ALA A 615 -4.77 -27.73 -6.57
CA ALA A 615 -3.35 -28.07 -6.72
C ALA A 615 -2.57 -27.03 -7.54
N ALA A 616 -3.14 -26.52 -8.64
CA ALA A 616 -2.47 -25.53 -9.49
C ALA A 616 -2.44 -24.14 -8.83
N ILE A 617 -3.50 -23.76 -8.13
CA ILE A 617 -3.54 -22.53 -7.32
C ILE A 617 -2.49 -22.59 -6.22
N GLU A 618 -2.42 -23.72 -5.50
CA GLU A 618 -1.45 -23.90 -4.43
C GLU A 618 -0.01 -23.89 -4.93
N LEU A 619 0.26 -24.53 -6.08
CA LEU A 619 1.57 -24.44 -6.74
C LEU A 619 1.92 -22.99 -7.10
N THR A 620 0.97 -22.26 -7.69
CA THR A 620 1.15 -20.85 -8.08
C THR A 620 1.48 -19.98 -6.87
N ARG A 621 0.77 -20.21 -5.76
CA ARG A 621 0.99 -19.52 -4.49
C ARG A 621 2.39 -19.75 -3.96
N GLN A 622 2.86 -20.99 -3.97
CA GLN A 622 4.19 -21.35 -3.47
C GLN A 622 5.33 -20.82 -4.37
N ALA A 623 5.17 -20.91 -5.70
CA ALA A 623 6.23 -20.55 -6.64
C ALA A 623 6.32 -19.05 -6.92
N ASN A 624 5.18 -18.37 -7.05
CA ASN A 624 5.12 -16.98 -7.51
C ASN A 624 4.80 -15.99 -6.37
N ASN A 625 4.47 -16.50 -5.17
CA ASN A 625 4.01 -15.70 -4.04
C ASN A 625 2.76 -14.87 -4.41
N VAL A 626 1.88 -15.46 -5.23
CA VAL A 626 0.61 -14.87 -5.70
C VAL A 626 -0.55 -15.70 -5.20
N ASP A 627 -1.45 -15.08 -4.43
CA ASP A 627 -2.74 -15.68 -4.08
C ASP A 627 -3.74 -15.43 -5.22
N ILE A 628 -4.39 -16.50 -5.69
CA ILE A 628 -5.37 -16.43 -6.78
C ILE A 628 -6.77 -16.35 -6.17
N GLN A 629 -7.29 -15.13 -6.12
CA GLN A 629 -8.66 -14.85 -5.68
C GLN A 629 -9.61 -14.89 -6.89
N PRO A 630 -10.94 -14.97 -6.71
CA PRO A 630 -11.91 -14.59 -7.74
C PRO A 630 -11.47 -13.28 -8.41
N GLY A 631 -11.79 -13.00 -9.67
CA GLY A 631 -11.30 -11.79 -10.32
C GLY A 631 -10.49 -11.92 -11.58
N ALA A 632 -10.03 -10.77 -12.08
CA ALA A 632 -9.18 -10.71 -13.27
C ALA A 632 -7.81 -11.36 -12.99
N VAL A 633 -7.48 -12.38 -13.78
CA VAL A 633 -6.15 -13.00 -13.83
C VAL A 633 -5.57 -12.83 -15.22
N SER A 634 -4.31 -12.47 -15.29
CA SER A 634 -3.60 -12.36 -16.56
C SER A 634 -2.14 -12.75 -16.43
N GLY A 635 -1.56 -13.12 -17.56
CA GLY A 635 -0.18 -13.58 -17.67
C GLY A 635 0.31 -13.45 -19.11
N SER A 636 1.53 -13.89 -19.34
CA SER A 636 2.10 -14.05 -20.68
C SER A 636 2.51 -15.47 -20.95
N LEU A 637 2.34 -15.85 -22.21
CA LEU A 637 2.91 -17.05 -22.78
C LEU A 637 4.07 -16.63 -23.68
N SER A 638 5.20 -17.29 -23.52
CA SER A 638 6.40 -17.13 -24.33
C SER A 638 6.58 -18.34 -25.24
N LEU A 639 6.73 -18.11 -26.55
CA LEU A 639 7.26 -19.13 -27.46
C LEU A 639 8.79 -19.08 -27.39
N ASN A 640 9.39 -20.10 -26.80
CA ASN A 640 10.80 -20.04 -26.42
C ASN A 640 11.71 -20.15 -27.65
N ALA A 641 12.71 -19.29 -27.72
CA ALA A 641 13.80 -19.43 -28.68
C ALA A 641 14.73 -20.60 -28.29
N PRO A 642 15.48 -21.21 -29.24
CA PRO A 642 16.40 -22.30 -28.94
C PRO A 642 17.61 -21.87 -28.09
N SER A 643 18.05 -20.63 -28.26
CA SER A 643 19.21 -20.04 -27.57
C SER A 643 18.99 -18.54 -27.40
N GLY A 644 18.27 -18.14 -26.36
CA GLY A 644 18.06 -16.74 -26.04
C GLY A 644 17.04 -16.54 -24.92
N ASN A 645 17.20 -15.45 -24.17
CA ASN A 645 16.27 -15.05 -23.10
C ASN A 645 15.02 -14.35 -23.65
N VAL A 646 14.99 -14.04 -24.95
CA VAL A 646 13.91 -13.33 -25.63
C VAL A 646 13.06 -14.35 -26.38
N PRO A 647 11.75 -14.43 -26.12
CA PRO A 647 10.88 -15.34 -26.84
C PRO A 647 10.74 -14.93 -28.30
N ILE A 648 10.44 -15.90 -29.16
CA ILE A 648 10.14 -15.68 -30.58
C ILE A 648 8.86 -14.84 -30.73
N ALA A 649 7.90 -15.07 -29.84
CA ALA A 649 6.75 -14.21 -29.62
C ALA A 649 6.22 -14.38 -28.20
N SER A 650 5.56 -13.32 -27.71
CA SER A 650 4.82 -13.33 -26.46
C SER A 650 3.35 -13.07 -26.74
N LEU A 651 2.47 -13.83 -26.09
CA LEU A 651 1.02 -13.64 -26.13
C LEU A 651 0.54 -13.24 -24.74
N SER A 652 -0.37 -12.27 -24.66
CA SER A 652 -1.08 -12.00 -23.41
C SER A 652 -2.15 -13.06 -23.21
N MET A 653 -2.34 -13.49 -21.98
CA MET A 653 -3.42 -14.37 -21.54
C MET A 653 -4.25 -13.63 -20.51
N THR A 654 -5.58 -13.71 -20.63
CA THR A 654 -6.49 -13.05 -19.70
C THR A 654 -7.66 -13.97 -19.37
N GLY A 655 -8.14 -13.94 -18.14
CA GLY A 655 -9.32 -14.67 -17.69
C GLY A 655 -9.92 -14.03 -16.44
N THR A 656 -11.08 -14.51 -16.04
CA THR A 656 -11.72 -14.12 -14.79
C THR A 656 -11.94 -15.38 -13.95
N VAL A 657 -11.32 -15.46 -12.78
CA VAL A 657 -11.57 -16.49 -11.77
C VAL A 657 -12.94 -16.19 -11.14
N SER A 658 -13.80 -17.18 -10.99
CA SER A 658 -15.03 -17.06 -10.21
C SER A 658 -15.03 -18.08 -9.08
N ALA A 659 -15.50 -17.69 -7.89
CA ALA A 659 -15.65 -18.60 -6.78
C ALA A 659 -16.58 -19.77 -7.13
N SER A 660 -16.27 -20.98 -6.65
CA SER A 660 -17.16 -22.14 -6.84
C SER A 660 -18.45 -22.03 -6.01
N GLY A 661 -18.38 -21.41 -4.83
CA GLY A 661 -19.51 -21.08 -3.96
C GLY A 661 -19.95 -19.63 -4.05
N GLY A 662 -20.60 -19.10 -3.01
CA GLY A 662 -20.85 -17.67 -2.87
C GLY A 662 -19.55 -16.89 -2.61
N TYR A 663 -19.54 -15.61 -2.94
CA TYR A 663 -18.42 -14.72 -2.64
C TYR A 663 -18.89 -13.30 -2.36
N ILE A 664 -18.59 -12.80 -1.17
CA ILE A 664 -19.03 -11.48 -0.73
C ILE A 664 -18.12 -10.38 -1.29
N ASP A 665 -18.72 -9.44 -2.02
CA ASP A 665 -18.09 -8.21 -2.48
C ASP A 665 -18.91 -6.99 -2.03
N LEU A 666 -18.22 -5.92 -1.63
CA LEU A 666 -18.84 -4.70 -1.12
C LEU A 666 -18.56 -3.55 -2.07
N SER A 667 -19.57 -2.72 -2.34
CA SER A 667 -19.41 -1.56 -3.24
C SER A 667 -18.51 -0.44 -2.71
N ALA A 668 -18.00 -0.55 -1.47
CA ALA A 668 -17.10 0.41 -0.86
C ALA A 668 -16.30 -0.20 0.29
N VAL A 669 -15.01 0.14 0.38
CA VAL A 669 -14.17 -0.08 1.57
C VAL A 669 -14.55 0.85 2.73
N GLN A 670 -15.01 2.06 2.41
CA GLN A 670 -15.42 3.08 3.38
C GLN A 670 -16.57 3.93 2.82
N ILE A 671 -17.51 4.28 3.69
CA ILE A 671 -18.59 5.22 3.41
C ILE A 671 -18.40 6.46 4.28
N ASP A 672 -18.03 7.56 3.63
CA ASP A 672 -17.85 8.86 4.26
C ASP A 672 -19.12 9.70 4.16
N PHE A 673 -19.69 10.08 5.30
CA PHE A 673 -20.88 10.92 5.41
C PHE A 673 -20.59 12.43 5.47
N GLY A 674 -19.31 12.81 5.51
CA GLY A 674 -18.83 14.19 5.58
C GLY A 674 -19.08 14.85 6.94
N GLY A 675 -18.94 16.18 6.95
CA GLY A 675 -19.24 17.02 8.10
C GLY A 675 -20.70 17.44 8.14
N LEU A 676 -21.34 17.23 9.28
CA LEU A 676 -22.72 17.60 9.57
C LEU A 676 -22.80 18.59 10.73
N THR A 677 -23.97 19.17 10.95
CA THR A 677 -24.30 19.83 12.22
C THR A 677 -25.07 18.88 13.11
N ILE A 678 -24.86 18.95 14.43
CA ILE A 678 -25.63 18.15 15.39
C ILE A 678 -27.14 18.36 15.15
N GLY A 679 -27.88 17.26 15.07
CA GLY A 679 -29.33 17.26 14.80
C GLY A 679 -29.70 17.17 13.31
N SER A 680 -28.73 17.21 12.40
CA SER A 680 -28.92 16.83 11.00
C SER A 680 -28.61 15.34 10.77
N SER A 681 -28.99 14.81 9.61
CA SER A 681 -28.66 13.44 9.23
C SER A 681 -28.29 13.36 7.74
N SER A 682 -27.48 12.36 7.40
CA SER A 682 -27.08 12.07 6.02
C SER A 682 -27.25 10.58 5.76
N THR A 683 -27.64 10.24 4.53
CA THR A 683 -27.93 8.86 4.14
C THR A 683 -27.14 8.48 2.91
N LYS A 684 -26.54 7.28 2.93
CA LYS A 684 -25.77 6.68 1.84
C LYS A 684 -26.13 5.22 1.67
N THR A 685 -25.75 4.62 0.55
CA THR A 685 -26.05 3.22 0.22
C THR A 685 -24.79 2.39 0.14
N LEU A 686 -24.86 1.17 0.66
CA LEU A 686 -23.91 0.10 0.45
C LEU A 686 -24.58 -0.99 -0.40
N VAL A 687 -23.93 -1.44 -1.46
CA VAL A 687 -24.37 -2.63 -2.20
C VAL A 687 -23.49 -3.80 -1.78
N VAL A 688 -24.12 -4.92 -1.44
CA VAL A 688 -23.46 -6.19 -1.15
C VAL A 688 -23.73 -7.13 -2.33
N ASN A 689 -22.68 -7.49 -3.05
CA ASN A 689 -22.72 -8.34 -4.23
C ASN A 689 -22.35 -9.78 -3.87
N ASN A 690 -22.86 -10.73 -4.67
CA ASN A 690 -22.35 -12.08 -4.72
C ASN A 690 -21.64 -12.34 -6.06
N ASP A 691 -20.32 -12.25 -6.07
CA ASP A 691 -19.50 -12.46 -7.28
C ASP A 691 -19.14 -13.95 -7.51
N GLY A 692 -19.66 -14.83 -6.66
CA GLY A 692 -19.47 -16.27 -6.76
C GLY A 692 -20.46 -16.95 -7.71
N ALA A 693 -20.09 -18.14 -8.16
CA ALA A 693 -20.94 -18.98 -9.02
C ALA A 693 -22.07 -19.70 -8.23
N GLY A 694 -21.98 -19.75 -6.90
CA GLY A 694 -22.97 -20.35 -6.01
C GLY A 694 -23.77 -19.34 -5.20
N THR A 695 -24.80 -19.80 -4.49
CA THR A 695 -25.59 -18.97 -3.56
C THR A 695 -24.74 -18.55 -2.35
N MET A 696 -24.72 -17.24 -2.08
CA MET A 696 -24.14 -16.69 -0.87
C MET A 696 -25.20 -16.62 0.23
N THR A 697 -24.86 -17.06 1.44
CA THR A 697 -25.73 -17.04 2.62
C THR A 697 -25.01 -16.29 3.73
N PHE A 698 -25.64 -15.26 4.28
CA PHE A 698 -25.09 -14.56 5.44
C PHE A 698 -25.12 -15.44 6.68
N THR A 699 -24.02 -15.47 7.43
CA THR A 699 -23.86 -16.28 8.65
C THR A 699 -23.75 -15.43 9.91
N GLY A 700 -23.48 -14.14 9.77
CA GLY A 700 -23.43 -13.20 10.88
C GLY A 700 -23.15 -11.77 10.45
N PHE A 701 -23.43 -10.83 11.36
CA PHE A 701 -23.13 -9.42 11.20
C PHE A 701 -22.78 -8.82 12.57
N ALA A 702 -21.80 -7.93 12.58
CA ALA A 702 -21.38 -7.24 13.79
C ALA A 702 -20.81 -5.88 13.43
N TYR A 703 -20.74 -4.99 14.41
CA TYR A 703 -20.03 -3.73 14.25
C TYR A 703 -19.12 -3.43 15.43
N GLN A 704 -18.12 -2.57 15.20
CA GLN A 704 -17.23 -2.02 16.21
C GLN A 704 -17.20 -0.50 16.06
N ASN A 705 -17.44 0.25 17.15
CA ASN A 705 -17.40 1.73 17.10
C ASN A 705 -15.97 2.30 16.99
N ALA A 706 -14.97 1.48 17.29
CA ALA A 706 -13.56 1.75 17.06
C ALA A 706 -12.84 0.42 16.83
N TYR A 707 -11.77 0.41 16.05
CA TYR A 707 -11.03 -0.82 15.79
C TYR A 707 -10.44 -1.40 17.09
N ASN A 708 -10.40 -2.74 17.19
CA ASN A 708 -10.08 -3.50 18.41
C ASN A 708 -11.08 -3.33 19.57
N SER A 709 -12.22 -2.64 19.37
CA SER A 709 -13.31 -2.71 20.34
C SER A 709 -14.02 -4.07 20.25
N PRO A 710 -14.66 -4.55 21.32
CA PRO A 710 -15.46 -5.76 21.25
C PRO A 710 -16.52 -5.67 20.13
N TYR A 711 -16.68 -6.76 19.39
CA TYR A 711 -17.76 -6.88 18.40
C TYR A 711 -19.12 -6.75 19.08
N ILE A 712 -20.00 -5.94 18.48
CA ILE A 712 -21.39 -5.82 18.86
C ILE A 712 -22.22 -6.49 17.77
N ASN A 713 -22.92 -7.57 18.12
CA ASN A 713 -23.79 -8.26 17.18
C ASN A 713 -24.89 -7.32 16.66
N VAL A 714 -25.08 -7.30 15.34
CA VAL A 714 -26.15 -6.52 14.73
C VAL A 714 -27.48 -7.23 14.94
N THR A 715 -28.42 -6.56 15.62
CA THR A 715 -29.78 -7.09 15.81
C THR A 715 -30.64 -6.74 14.59
N THR A 716 -30.75 -7.69 13.66
CA THR A 716 -31.41 -7.50 12.36
C THR A 716 -32.94 -7.41 12.43
N THR A 717 -33.55 -7.67 13.59
CA THR A 717 -35.00 -7.52 13.81
C THR A 717 -35.43 -6.09 14.17
N ALA A 718 -34.48 -5.19 14.47
CA ALA A 718 -34.77 -3.78 14.73
C ALA A 718 -35.02 -3.01 13.41
N ASN A 719 -35.84 -1.96 13.44
CA ASN A 719 -36.01 -1.06 12.30
C ASN A 719 -36.11 0.39 12.77
N PRO A 720 -35.11 1.25 12.50
CA PRO A 720 -33.88 0.94 11.76
C PRO A 720 -32.92 0.06 12.58
N VAL A 721 -32.07 -0.71 11.89
CA VAL A 721 -31.04 -1.56 12.49
C VAL A 721 -29.88 -0.69 12.98
N VAL A 722 -29.40 -0.88 14.20
CA VAL A 722 -28.23 -0.16 14.71
C VAL A 722 -26.96 -0.84 14.19
N VAL A 723 -26.09 -0.05 13.55
CA VAL A 723 -24.81 -0.53 12.96
C VAL A 723 -23.62 0.32 13.43
N GLY A 724 -23.81 1.08 14.50
CA GLY A 724 -22.81 1.99 15.10
C GLY A 724 -23.47 2.95 16.07
N SER A 725 -22.68 3.59 16.93
CA SER A 725 -23.17 4.57 17.93
C SER A 725 -23.94 5.74 17.32
N ALA A 726 -23.57 6.15 16.10
CA ALA A 726 -24.22 7.23 15.34
C ALA A 726 -24.82 6.76 14.00
N PHE A 727 -24.87 5.44 13.77
CA PHE A 727 -25.21 4.86 12.47
C PHE A 727 -26.37 3.87 12.59
N THR A 728 -27.36 4.06 11.74
CA THR A 728 -28.49 3.14 11.60
C THR A 728 -28.66 2.71 10.15
N ALA A 729 -29.32 1.58 9.90
CA ALA A 729 -29.47 1.01 8.58
C ALA A 729 -30.91 0.52 8.33
N THR A 730 -31.35 0.63 7.07
CA THR A 730 -32.60 0.08 6.55
C THR A 730 -32.31 -0.80 5.32
N GLY A 731 -33.19 -1.76 5.04
CA GLY A 731 -32.91 -2.79 4.01
C GLY A 731 -31.80 -3.78 4.41
N PHE A 732 -31.47 -3.85 5.71
CA PHE A 732 -30.43 -4.74 6.21
C PHE A 732 -30.88 -6.21 6.15
N PRO A 733 -30.08 -7.14 5.58
CA PRO A 733 -30.46 -8.55 5.47
C PRO A 733 -30.56 -9.25 6.83
N ALA A 734 -31.50 -10.18 6.97
CA ALA A 734 -31.56 -11.06 8.13
C ALA A 734 -30.41 -12.08 8.12
N ASN A 735 -30.04 -12.62 9.29
CA ASN A 735 -29.08 -13.73 9.34
C ASN A 735 -29.68 -14.96 8.62
N GLY A 736 -28.87 -15.66 7.80
CA GLY A 736 -29.35 -16.72 6.92
C GLY A 736 -30.02 -16.25 5.63
N ALA A 737 -30.15 -14.93 5.39
CA ALA A 737 -30.60 -14.44 4.09
C ALA A 737 -29.60 -14.79 2.99
N THR A 738 -30.11 -15.03 1.78
CA THR A 738 -29.32 -15.50 0.65
C THR A 738 -29.29 -14.50 -0.49
N ILE A 739 -28.15 -14.39 -1.18
CA ILE A 739 -28.01 -13.70 -2.46
C ILE A 739 -27.66 -14.75 -3.52
N PRO A 740 -28.44 -14.87 -4.62
CA PRO A 740 -28.11 -15.79 -5.70
C PRO A 740 -26.80 -15.37 -6.40
N ALA A 741 -26.21 -16.27 -7.19
CA ALA A 741 -25.01 -15.96 -7.98
C ALA A 741 -25.26 -14.71 -8.87
N ALA A 742 -24.27 -13.79 -8.91
CA ALA A 742 -24.37 -12.49 -9.57
C ALA A 742 -25.52 -11.59 -9.08
N GLY A 743 -26.16 -11.91 -7.95
CA GLY A 743 -27.16 -11.08 -7.31
C GLY A 743 -26.54 -10.03 -6.39
N SER A 744 -27.36 -9.08 -5.95
CA SER A 744 -26.95 -8.08 -4.96
C SER A 744 -28.11 -7.69 -4.04
N THR A 745 -27.77 -7.08 -2.91
CA THR A 745 -28.72 -6.40 -2.02
C THR A 745 -28.19 -5.01 -1.69
N THR A 746 -29.09 -4.06 -1.46
CA THR A 746 -28.74 -2.67 -1.11
C THR A 746 -29.16 -2.38 0.32
N ILE A 747 -28.22 -1.83 1.09
CA ILE A 747 -28.41 -1.38 2.47
C ILE A 747 -28.31 0.13 2.47
N THR A 748 -29.32 0.79 3.04
CA THR A 748 -29.33 2.24 3.21
C THR A 748 -28.91 2.59 4.63
N ILE A 749 -27.81 3.31 4.78
CA ILE A 749 -27.18 3.65 6.06
C ILE A 749 -27.36 5.14 6.30
N THR A 750 -27.80 5.49 7.51
CA THR A 750 -28.04 6.87 7.95
C THR A 750 -27.10 7.20 9.11
N PHE A 751 -26.33 8.27 8.95
CA PHE A 751 -25.52 8.89 10.00
C PHE A 751 -26.33 10.01 10.67
N THR A 752 -26.48 9.95 12.00
CA THR A 752 -27.17 10.96 12.81
C THR A 752 -26.31 11.30 14.03
N PRO A 753 -25.40 12.28 13.93
CA PRO A 753 -24.50 12.65 15.01
C PRO A 753 -25.24 13.31 16.17
N THR A 754 -24.93 12.85 17.39
CA THR A 754 -25.45 13.41 18.65
C THR A 754 -24.41 14.22 19.43
N SER A 755 -23.15 14.20 19.02
CA SER A 755 -22.02 14.90 19.65
C SER A 755 -21.11 15.52 18.60
N THR A 756 -20.32 16.50 19.01
CA THR A 756 -19.28 17.09 18.16
C THR A 756 -18.10 16.12 17.97
N GLY A 757 -17.42 16.22 16.84
CA GLY A 757 -16.26 15.42 16.47
C GLY A 757 -16.60 14.25 15.57
N SER A 758 -15.59 13.41 15.32
CA SER A 758 -15.66 12.27 14.42
C SER A 758 -16.39 11.08 15.05
N SER A 759 -17.19 10.39 14.25
CA SER A 759 -17.86 9.13 14.58
C SER A 759 -17.46 8.10 13.53
N ALA A 760 -17.19 6.87 14.00
CA ALA A 760 -16.89 5.77 13.10
C ALA A 760 -17.59 4.48 13.53
N SER A 761 -17.76 3.57 12.58
CA SER A 761 -18.17 2.19 12.84
C SER A 761 -17.61 1.27 11.77
N ILE A 762 -17.02 0.15 12.16
CA ILE A 762 -16.59 -0.91 11.24
C ILE A 762 -17.69 -1.95 11.23
N LEU A 763 -18.37 -2.10 10.10
CA LEU A 763 -19.45 -3.05 9.91
C LEU A 763 -18.92 -4.29 9.18
N THR A 764 -19.01 -5.44 9.84
CA THR A 764 -18.50 -6.73 9.36
C THR A 764 -19.65 -7.64 8.92
N PHE A 765 -19.48 -8.24 7.75
CA PHE A 765 -20.40 -9.20 7.13
C PHE A 765 -19.71 -10.55 7.07
N TRP A 766 -20.32 -11.59 7.65
CA TRP A 766 -19.89 -12.99 7.46
C TRP A 766 -20.88 -13.72 6.57
N SER A 767 -20.35 -14.59 5.70
CA SER A 767 -21.12 -15.45 4.83
C SER A 767 -20.45 -16.80 4.64
N ASN A 768 -21.15 -17.74 4.00
CA ASN A 768 -20.56 -18.98 3.48
C ASN A 768 -19.56 -18.75 2.32
N GLY A 769 -19.36 -17.50 1.87
CA GLY A 769 -18.39 -17.09 0.86
C GLY A 769 -17.20 -16.31 1.43
N GLY A 770 -17.02 -16.33 2.75
CA GLY A 770 -16.03 -15.52 3.48
C GLY A 770 -16.66 -14.31 4.17
N TRP A 771 -15.83 -13.36 4.56
CA TRP A 771 -16.24 -12.14 5.26
C TRP A 771 -15.65 -10.90 4.62
N GLN A 772 -16.33 -9.77 4.81
CA GLN A 772 -15.88 -8.44 4.38
C GLN A 772 -16.29 -7.37 5.39
N GLU A 773 -15.57 -6.25 5.35
CA GLU A 773 -15.81 -5.09 6.20
C GLU A 773 -15.97 -3.82 5.39
N VAL A 774 -16.77 -2.91 5.92
CA VAL A 774 -16.87 -1.52 5.48
C VAL A 774 -16.78 -0.59 6.67
N MET A 775 -15.97 0.45 6.54
CA MET A 775 -15.87 1.49 7.56
C MET A 775 -16.88 2.61 7.26
N LEU A 776 -17.68 2.98 8.25
CA LEU A 776 -18.60 4.11 8.22
C LEU A 776 -17.93 5.26 8.97
N VAL A 777 -17.82 6.44 8.36
CA VAL A 777 -17.21 7.61 9.01
C VAL A 777 -18.03 8.87 8.76
N GLY A 778 -18.09 9.75 9.75
CA GLY A 778 -18.70 11.07 9.64
C GLY A 778 -18.22 11.95 10.77
N THR A 779 -18.40 13.26 10.64
CA THR A 779 -18.04 14.22 11.68
C THR A 779 -19.16 15.23 11.88
N ALA A 780 -19.21 15.85 13.05
CA ALA A 780 -20.18 16.89 13.31
C ALA A 780 -19.62 18.05 14.13
N SER A 781 -20.12 19.24 13.86
CA SER A 781 -19.89 20.42 14.70
C SER A 781 -21.16 20.89 15.40
N ALA A 782 -20.99 21.62 16.49
CA ALA A 782 -22.10 22.25 17.19
C ALA A 782 -22.76 23.28 16.26
N CYS A 783 -24.09 23.35 16.25
CA CYS A 783 -24.78 24.41 15.54
C CYS A 783 -24.44 25.75 16.21
N THR A 784 -23.68 26.60 15.54
CA THR A 784 -23.63 28.03 15.85
C THR A 784 -24.91 28.68 15.29
N SER A 785 -25.38 29.75 15.93
CA SER A 785 -26.75 30.32 15.95
C SER A 785 -27.45 30.68 14.61
N SER A 786 -27.06 30.08 13.49
CA SER A 786 -27.61 30.26 12.15
C SER A 786 -28.41 29.06 11.63
N CYS A 787 -28.52 27.93 12.34
CA CYS A 787 -29.42 26.84 11.92
C CYS A 787 -30.88 27.19 12.29
N SER A 788 -31.46 28.18 11.64
CA SER A 788 -32.91 28.30 11.59
C SER A 788 -33.44 27.17 10.70
N THR A 789 -34.15 26.25 11.33
CA THR A 789 -34.97 25.22 10.71
C THR A 789 -35.87 25.85 9.64
N SER A 790 -35.56 25.59 8.37
CA SER A 790 -36.54 25.78 7.30
C SER A 790 -37.56 24.64 7.39
N SER A 791 -38.49 24.74 8.33
CA SER A 791 -39.71 23.95 8.29
C SER A 791 -40.52 24.44 7.09
N THR A 792 -40.63 23.58 6.08
CA THR A 792 -41.50 23.73 4.92
C THR A 792 -42.94 23.90 5.43
N SER A 793 -43.44 25.13 5.44
CA SER A 793 -44.86 25.39 5.65
C SER A 793 -45.51 25.60 4.30
N THR A 794 -46.56 24.81 4.10
CA THR A 794 -47.49 24.77 2.98
C THR A 794 -47.96 26.15 2.54
N SER A 795 -48.02 26.30 1.23
CA SER A 795 -48.59 27.41 0.48
C SER A 795 -50.02 27.77 0.92
N SER A 796 -50.24 29.05 1.22
CA SER A 796 -51.53 29.72 1.02
C SER A 796 -51.31 31.18 0.64
N SER A 797 -51.93 31.55 -0.48
CA SER A 797 -51.95 32.84 -1.17
C SER A 797 -52.41 34.04 -0.32
N ILE A 798 -51.91 35.25 -0.62
CA ILE A 798 -52.66 36.40 -1.17
C ILE A 798 -51.76 37.67 -1.20
N SER A 799 -51.63 38.23 -2.42
CA SER A 799 -51.60 39.65 -2.86
C SER A 799 -50.98 40.77 -1.99
N SER A 800 -49.96 41.47 -2.50
CA SER A 800 -50.07 42.77 -3.22
C SER A 800 -48.88 43.73 -2.99
N SER A 801 -48.13 43.98 -4.08
CA SER A 801 -47.59 45.27 -4.56
C SER A 801 -46.49 46.07 -3.82
N PRO A 802 -45.72 46.92 -4.56
CA PRO A 802 -44.27 47.08 -4.38
C PRO A 802 -43.82 48.51 -4.04
N THR A 803 -42.57 48.71 -3.58
CA THR A 803 -41.82 49.98 -3.78
C THR A 803 -40.31 49.85 -3.55
N VAL A 804 -39.56 50.17 -4.62
CA VAL A 804 -38.40 51.09 -4.75
C VAL A 804 -37.08 50.85 -3.97
N SER A 805 -36.01 50.95 -4.77
CA SER A 805 -34.55 50.83 -4.62
C SER A 805 -33.83 51.91 -3.74
N PRO A 806 -32.51 52.22 -3.90
CA PRO A 806 -31.39 51.72 -3.08
C PRO A 806 -30.45 52.84 -2.52
N THR A 807 -29.55 52.55 -1.56
CA THR A 807 -28.29 53.31 -1.28
C THR A 807 -27.57 52.65 -0.08
N SER A 808 -26.35 52.08 -0.18
CA SER A 808 -24.98 52.64 -0.31
C SER A 808 -24.25 52.89 1.03
N SER A 809 -22.96 52.48 1.07
CA SER A 809 -21.84 52.94 1.95
C SER A 809 -21.94 52.65 3.46
N SER A 810 -20.88 52.43 4.25
CA SER A 810 -19.42 52.43 4.09
C SER A 810 -18.77 51.93 5.40
N LEU A 811 -17.50 51.53 5.28
CA LEU A 811 -16.45 51.33 6.30
C LEU A 811 -16.54 52.25 7.55
N SER A 812 -16.14 51.77 8.74
CA SER A 812 -14.76 51.89 9.26
C SER A 812 -14.64 51.53 10.75
N SER A 813 -13.53 50.85 11.08
CA SER A 813 -12.66 50.91 12.28
C SER A 813 -13.12 51.57 13.60
N SER A 814 -12.83 50.92 14.74
CA SER A 814 -11.75 51.34 15.66
C SER A 814 -11.68 50.49 16.94
N GLU A 815 -10.44 50.20 17.37
CA GLU A 815 -10.04 49.72 18.69
C GLU A 815 -10.35 50.74 19.80
N THR A 816 -10.52 50.29 21.06
CA THR A 816 -9.63 50.66 22.17
C THR A 816 -9.95 49.94 23.48
N THR A 817 -8.87 49.72 24.21
CA THR A 817 -8.68 49.14 25.55
C THR A 817 -9.19 50.01 26.70
N SER A 818 -9.51 49.38 27.84
CA SER A 818 -9.34 50.01 29.16
C SER A 818 -9.27 49.00 30.31
N THR A 819 -8.19 49.09 31.08
CA THR A 819 -7.94 48.51 32.41
C THR A 819 -8.29 49.52 33.51
N THR A 820 -8.92 49.13 34.63
CA THR A 820 -8.38 49.34 36.00
C THR A 820 -9.24 48.67 37.10
N SER A 821 -8.54 48.37 38.18
CA SER A 821 -8.81 47.63 39.42
C SER A 821 -9.44 48.42 40.58
N THR A 822 -10.03 47.73 41.59
CA THR A 822 -9.82 47.97 43.04
C THR A 822 -10.26 46.81 43.96
N THR A 823 -9.44 46.61 45.00
CA THR A 823 -9.43 45.83 46.28
C THR A 823 -10.66 46.02 47.21
N SER A 824 -10.97 45.31 48.32
CA SER A 824 -10.47 44.14 49.11
C SER A 824 -11.41 43.97 50.36
N THR A 825 -11.63 42.76 50.91
CA THR A 825 -11.42 42.39 52.36
C THR A 825 -11.90 40.97 52.73
N THR A 826 -11.24 40.45 53.77
CA THR A 826 -11.06 39.12 54.40
C THR A 826 -12.22 38.48 55.18
N SER A 827 -12.20 37.14 55.29
CA SER A 827 -12.16 36.41 56.59
C SER A 827 -11.77 34.91 56.43
N THR A 828 -11.16 34.38 57.50
CA THR A 828 -10.38 33.14 57.67
C THR A 828 -11.18 31.93 58.22
N THR A 829 -10.73 30.69 57.96
CA THR A 829 -10.44 29.64 58.99
C THR A 829 -9.87 28.34 58.38
N SER A 830 -8.92 27.75 59.09
CA SER A 830 -8.15 26.53 58.77
C SER A 830 -8.74 25.25 59.39
N SER A 831 -8.38 24.07 58.87
CA SER A 831 -7.96 22.89 59.68
C SER A 831 -7.45 21.73 58.80
N THR A 832 -6.70 20.84 59.45
CA THR A 832 -5.59 20.01 58.95
C THR A 832 -5.77 18.51 59.24
N ILE A 833 -5.11 17.66 58.41
CA ILE A 833 -4.49 16.32 58.67
C ILE A 833 -5.38 15.09 58.92
N ALA A 834 -5.14 13.99 58.17
CA ALA A 834 -4.59 12.72 58.69
C ALA A 834 -4.44 11.61 57.63
N SER A 835 -3.24 11.01 57.60
CA SER A 835 -2.84 9.77 56.95
C SER A 835 -2.94 8.58 57.90
N VAL A 836 -3.16 7.35 57.40
CA VAL A 836 -3.07 6.10 58.18
C VAL A 836 -2.45 4.97 57.35
N SER A 837 -1.50 4.26 57.98
CA SER A 837 -0.80 3.04 57.52
C SER A 837 -1.46 1.74 58.04
N ALA A 838 -1.21 0.60 57.39
CA ALA A 838 -1.16 -0.76 58.00
C ALA A 838 -0.50 -1.76 57.02
N THR A 839 0.70 -2.32 57.25
CA THR A 839 1.10 -3.57 57.97
C THR A 839 0.76 -4.94 57.34
N THR A 840 1.76 -5.83 57.39
CA THR A 840 1.95 -7.17 56.81
C THR A 840 1.36 -8.34 57.64
N THR A 841 1.06 -9.50 57.02
CA THR A 841 1.34 -10.89 57.52
C THR A 841 0.92 -12.02 56.53
N THR A 842 1.91 -12.86 56.19
CA THR A 842 2.08 -14.31 55.82
C THR A 842 0.94 -15.36 55.62
N PRO A 843 1.24 -16.58 55.05
CA PRO A 843 0.44 -17.31 54.04
C PRO A 843 -0.24 -18.61 54.52
N SER A 844 -1.11 -19.21 53.68
CA SER A 844 -1.63 -20.59 53.86
C SER A 844 -1.94 -21.24 52.49
N THR A 845 -1.14 -22.23 52.08
CA THR A 845 -1.37 -23.70 52.06
C THR A 845 -2.06 -24.26 50.82
N LEU A 846 -1.28 -25.08 50.12
CA LEU A 846 -1.60 -25.97 49.02
C LEU A 846 -2.64 -27.03 49.43
N SER A 847 -3.57 -27.38 48.54
CA SER A 847 -4.28 -28.66 48.58
C SER A 847 -4.48 -29.18 47.15
N THR A 848 -3.85 -30.32 46.92
CA THR A 848 -3.87 -31.16 45.73
C THR A 848 -5.18 -31.93 45.63
N VAL A 849 -5.85 -31.86 44.48
CA VAL A 849 -6.83 -32.87 44.05
C VAL A 849 -6.46 -33.30 42.63
N THR A 850 -6.05 -34.55 42.50
CA THR A 850 -5.88 -35.30 41.25
C THR A 850 -7.23 -35.88 40.82
N THR A 851 -7.60 -35.81 39.53
CA THR A 851 -8.04 -36.94 38.67
C THR A 851 -8.62 -36.50 37.31
N SER A 852 -7.87 -36.87 36.24
CA SER A 852 -8.27 -37.43 34.93
C SER A 852 -9.58 -37.03 34.20
N SER A 853 -9.39 -36.28 33.11
CA SER A 853 -9.82 -36.48 31.70
C SER A 853 -11.25 -36.92 31.32
N SER A 854 -11.92 -36.07 30.52
CA SER A 854 -12.46 -36.44 29.19
C SER A 854 -12.70 -35.20 28.33
N SER A 855 -11.97 -35.05 27.22
CA SER A 855 -12.19 -34.02 26.20
C SER A 855 -13.41 -34.38 25.35
N THR A 856 -14.38 -33.47 25.28
CA THR A 856 -15.53 -33.58 24.38
C THR A 856 -15.21 -32.78 23.12
N ALA A 857 -15.41 -33.36 21.93
CA ALA A 857 -15.27 -32.63 20.67
C ALA A 857 -16.26 -31.44 20.63
N THR A 858 -15.77 -30.26 20.27
CA THR A 858 -16.61 -29.09 20.02
C THR A 858 -17.42 -29.29 18.73
N ALA A 859 -18.56 -28.61 18.59
CA ALA A 859 -19.55 -28.77 17.51
C ALA A 859 -19.07 -28.41 16.08
N THR A 860 -17.76 -28.27 15.87
CA THR A 860 -17.09 -27.61 14.76
C THR A 860 -16.10 -28.51 14.00
N GLY A 861 -15.84 -29.73 14.49
CA GLY A 861 -15.15 -30.79 13.74
C GLY A 861 -13.65 -30.96 14.00
N TYR A 862 -13.02 -30.15 14.85
CA TYR A 862 -11.64 -30.35 15.31
C TYR A 862 -11.60 -30.88 16.75
N ALA A 863 -10.68 -31.81 17.00
CA ALA A 863 -10.40 -32.35 18.32
C ALA A 863 -9.03 -31.86 18.80
N TYR A 864 -8.94 -31.48 20.09
CA TYR A 864 -7.65 -31.23 20.72
C TYR A 864 -6.83 -32.53 20.76
N ILE A 865 -5.62 -32.47 20.20
CA ILE A 865 -4.73 -33.62 20.05
C ILE A 865 -3.70 -33.69 21.18
N GLY A 866 -3.21 -32.53 21.64
CA GLY A 866 -2.22 -32.48 22.72
C GLY A 866 -1.28 -31.28 22.62
N CYS A 867 -0.38 -31.21 23.60
CA CYS A 867 0.72 -30.27 23.65
C CYS A 867 1.98 -30.89 23.04
N PHE A 868 2.68 -30.12 22.22
CA PHE A 868 3.86 -30.57 21.48
C PHE A 868 4.91 -29.47 21.43
N GLU A 869 6.16 -29.87 21.20
CA GLU A 869 7.29 -28.93 21.04
C GLU A 869 7.44 -28.52 19.58
N ASP A 870 7.59 -27.22 19.31
CA ASP A 870 7.82 -26.69 17.96
C ASP A 870 9.29 -26.85 17.53
N THR A 871 9.57 -26.78 16.23
CA THR A 871 10.92 -26.96 15.73
C THR A 871 11.75 -25.69 16.00
N GLY A 872 12.82 -25.76 16.79
CA GLY A 872 13.61 -24.57 17.13
C GLY A 872 14.26 -23.75 15.98
N THR A 873 13.93 -24.01 14.71
CA THR A 873 14.33 -23.23 13.52
C THR A 873 13.17 -22.91 12.56
N GLY A 874 11.91 -23.08 12.99
CA GLY A 874 10.70 -22.79 12.18
C GLY A 874 9.43 -23.38 12.78
N HIS A 875 8.27 -23.03 12.24
CA HIS A 875 6.98 -23.51 12.76
C HIS A 875 6.48 -24.74 12.01
N ALA A 876 5.89 -25.68 12.73
CA ALA A 876 5.38 -26.93 12.17
C ALA A 876 4.23 -26.75 11.17
N LEU A 877 3.49 -25.64 11.27
CA LEU A 877 2.48 -25.21 10.31
C LEU A 877 2.72 -23.74 9.93
N PRO A 878 2.20 -23.27 8.78
CA PRO A 878 2.21 -21.85 8.43
C PRO A 878 1.40 -20.97 9.39
N LEU A 879 1.89 -19.77 9.69
CA LEU A 879 1.16 -18.78 10.48
C LEU A 879 -0.07 -18.29 9.70
N LEU A 880 -1.23 -18.32 10.36
CA LEU A 880 -2.47 -17.83 9.81
C LEU A 880 -2.77 -16.38 10.25
N VAL A 881 -2.65 -16.10 11.54
CA VAL A 881 -2.84 -14.75 12.10
C VAL A 881 -2.12 -14.61 13.44
N ARG A 882 -1.73 -13.38 13.78
CA ARG A 882 -1.13 -13.01 15.07
C ARG A 882 -1.76 -11.73 15.60
N ASN A 883 -2.54 -11.78 16.68
CA ASN A 883 -3.06 -10.59 17.38
C ASN A 883 -3.53 -10.91 18.81
N ASN A 884 -3.76 -9.89 19.62
CA ASN A 884 -4.12 -10.05 21.04
C ASN A 884 -5.57 -10.53 21.26
N SER A 885 -6.33 -10.78 20.21
CA SER A 885 -7.71 -11.30 20.28
C SER A 885 -7.78 -12.81 20.09
N ILE A 886 -6.65 -13.49 19.83
CA ILE A 886 -6.63 -14.93 19.58
C ILE A 886 -7.13 -15.72 20.80
N THR A 887 -8.07 -16.61 20.52
CA THR A 887 -8.51 -17.73 21.35
C THR A 887 -8.48 -19.00 20.50
N PRO A 888 -8.50 -20.21 21.09
CA PRO A 888 -8.60 -21.45 20.31
C PRO A 888 -9.85 -21.48 19.42
N GLU A 889 -10.97 -20.95 19.91
CA GLU A 889 -12.25 -20.85 19.18
C GLU A 889 -12.16 -19.84 18.03
N LEU A 890 -11.50 -18.70 18.23
CA LEU A 890 -11.29 -17.73 17.16
C LEU A 890 -10.36 -18.30 16.08
N CYS A 891 -9.30 -19.01 16.48
CA CYS A 891 -8.40 -19.69 15.55
C CYS A 891 -9.14 -20.78 14.76
N GLU A 892 -9.95 -21.60 15.44
CA GLU A 892 -10.80 -22.60 14.82
C GLU A 892 -11.82 -21.98 13.85
N ALA A 893 -12.47 -20.88 14.25
CA ALA A 893 -13.40 -20.14 13.41
C ALA A 893 -12.70 -19.57 12.17
N LEU A 894 -11.48 -19.06 12.32
CA LEU A 894 -10.66 -18.61 11.21
C LEU A 894 -10.34 -19.77 10.26
N VAL A 895 -9.84 -20.89 10.77
CA VAL A 895 -9.49 -22.07 9.97
C VAL A 895 -10.72 -22.63 9.25
N SER A 896 -11.84 -22.73 9.96
CA SER A 896 -13.13 -23.15 9.40
C SER A 896 -13.63 -22.17 8.34
N SER A 897 -13.38 -20.86 8.50
CA SER A 897 -13.72 -19.85 7.50
C SER A 897 -12.92 -20.00 6.20
N LEU A 898 -11.71 -20.57 6.25
CA LEU A 898 -10.88 -20.84 5.06
C LEU A 898 -11.38 -22.06 4.29
N ALA A 899 -11.92 -23.05 4.99
CA ALA A 899 -12.65 -24.15 4.36
C ALA A 899 -13.96 -23.67 3.71
N ALA A 900 -14.51 -22.57 4.20
CA ALA A 900 -15.68 -21.89 3.63
C ALA A 900 -15.31 -20.82 2.56
N LYS A 901 -14.04 -20.70 2.16
CA LYS A 901 -13.64 -19.79 1.07
C LYS A 901 -13.98 -20.37 -0.31
N PRO A 902 -14.16 -19.51 -1.33
CA PRO A 902 -14.30 -19.82 -2.76
C PRO A 902 -13.40 -20.91 -3.36
N THR A 903 -12.15 -20.92 -2.91
CA THR A 903 -11.14 -21.94 -3.14
C THR A 903 -10.97 -22.59 -1.78
N PRO A 904 -11.69 -23.69 -1.48
CA PRO A 904 -11.69 -24.25 -0.15
C PRO A 904 -10.29 -24.71 0.21
N THR A 905 -9.66 -23.99 1.13
CA THR A 905 -8.41 -24.43 1.72
C THR A 905 -8.78 -25.11 3.02
N VAL A 906 -8.96 -26.42 2.95
CA VAL A 906 -9.25 -27.24 4.12
C VAL A 906 -7.93 -27.54 4.81
N TYR A 907 -7.74 -26.99 6.00
CA TYR A 907 -6.60 -27.31 6.84
C TYR A 907 -6.99 -28.36 7.87
N PRO A 908 -6.67 -29.65 7.67
CA PRO A 908 -6.91 -30.70 8.67
C PRO A 908 -6.26 -30.45 10.03
N TYR A 909 -5.29 -29.53 10.12
CA TYR A 909 -4.54 -29.22 11.32
C TYR A 909 -4.49 -27.71 11.56
N TYR A 910 -4.67 -27.32 12.81
CA TYR A 910 -4.31 -25.99 13.29
C TYR A 910 -3.73 -26.08 14.70
N TYR A 911 -2.94 -25.10 15.09
CA TYR A 911 -2.52 -24.94 16.48
C TYR A 911 -2.46 -23.48 16.90
N VAL A 912 -2.47 -23.27 18.20
CA VAL A 912 -2.24 -21.97 18.81
C VAL A 912 -0.96 -21.97 19.64
N GLU A 913 -0.22 -20.87 19.56
CA GLU A 913 1.10 -20.71 20.18
C GLU A 913 1.29 -19.28 20.73
N TYR A 914 2.15 -19.15 21.73
CA TYR A 914 2.68 -17.91 22.28
C TYR A 914 1.65 -16.79 22.52
N HIS A 915 0.58 -17.12 23.27
CA HIS A 915 -0.54 -16.24 23.66
C HIS A 915 -1.42 -15.70 22.51
N ARG A 916 -0.89 -15.45 21.32
CA ARG A 916 -1.55 -14.58 20.33
C ARG A 916 -1.44 -15.08 18.89
N GLU A 917 -1.02 -16.32 18.69
CA GLU A 917 -0.67 -16.85 17.37
C GLU A 917 -1.54 -18.04 17.01
N CYS A 918 -1.98 -18.07 15.76
CA CYS A 918 -2.80 -19.13 15.18
C CYS A 918 -2.13 -19.61 13.90
N TYR A 919 -1.92 -20.92 13.79
CA TYR A 919 -1.21 -21.58 12.69
C TYR A 919 -2.10 -22.66 12.07
N ALA A 920 -2.05 -22.86 10.75
CA ALA A 920 -2.88 -23.87 10.08
C ALA A 920 -2.26 -24.39 8.78
N GLY A 921 -2.46 -25.67 8.48
CA GLY A 921 -1.91 -26.30 7.29
C GLY A 921 -2.51 -27.66 6.94
N SER A 922 -2.21 -28.13 5.73
CA SER A 922 -2.65 -29.44 5.21
C SER A 922 -1.69 -30.58 5.53
N SER A 923 -0.45 -30.25 5.90
CA SER A 923 0.58 -31.18 6.33
C SER A 923 1.57 -30.45 7.23
N PHE A 924 2.18 -31.17 8.16
CA PHE A 924 3.23 -30.62 9.02
C PHE A 924 4.58 -30.58 8.31
N ALA A 925 5.39 -29.56 8.62
CA ALA A 925 6.74 -29.38 8.10
C ALA A 925 7.79 -29.50 9.23
N TRP A 926 7.93 -30.69 9.83
CA TRP A 926 8.84 -30.94 10.96
C TRP A 926 10.35 -30.88 10.65
N GLY A 927 10.74 -30.62 9.39
CA GLY A 927 12.14 -30.76 8.95
C GLY A 927 12.67 -32.17 9.22
N THR A 928 13.91 -32.29 9.71
CA THR A 928 14.53 -33.58 10.12
C THR A 928 14.43 -33.85 11.63
N LYS A 929 13.68 -33.03 12.39
CA LYS A 929 13.60 -33.19 13.84
C LYS A 929 12.47 -34.15 14.24
N PRO A 930 12.70 -35.04 15.23
CA PRO A 930 11.65 -35.90 15.77
C PRO A 930 10.58 -35.06 16.51
N VAL A 931 9.31 -35.50 16.47
CA VAL A 931 8.21 -34.85 17.17
C VAL A 931 8.19 -35.27 18.64
N THR A 932 8.21 -34.30 19.55
CA THR A 932 8.11 -34.52 21.00
C THR A 932 6.72 -34.11 21.51
N SER A 933 6.03 -35.03 22.17
CA SER A 933 4.79 -34.71 22.91
C SER A 933 5.15 -34.28 24.33
N LEU A 934 4.55 -33.17 24.77
CA LEU A 934 4.78 -32.60 26.09
C LEU A 934 3.58 -32.90 27.00
N THR A 935 3.87 -33.29 28.24
CA THR A 935 2.88 -33.63 29.26
C THR A 935 3.30 -33.04 30.61
N GLY A 936 2.39 -32.87 31.56
CA GLY A 936 2.73 -32.30 32.88
C GLY A 936 2.11 -30.93 33.13
N ALA A 937 2.33 -30.39 34.33
CA ALA A 937 1.65 -29.20 34.82
C ALA A 937 2.13 -27.90 34.15
N HIS A 938 3.25 -27.94 33.41
CA HIS A 938 3.83 -26.78 32.72
C HIS A 938 3.82 -26.91 31.19
N ALA A 939 3.19 -27.95 30.65
CA ALA A 939 3.06 -28.14 29.21
C ALA A 939 1.93 -27.28 28.64
N CYS A 940 2.27 -26.38 27.69
CA CYS A 940 1.34 -25.52 26.97
C CYS A 940 0.40 -24.71 27.88
N THR A 941 0.95 -24.06 28.90
CA THR A 941 0.16 -23.35 29.93
C THR A 941 -0.06 -21.86 29.66
N ASP A 942 0.55 -21.28 28.63
CA ASP A 942 0.39 -19.85 28.36
C ASP A 942 -1.04 -19.54 27.94
N VAL A 943 -1.65 -18.55 28.59
CA VAL A 943 -3.04 -18.17 28.33
C VAL A 943 -3.13 -17.36 27.05
N CYS A 944 -4.08 -17.70 26.19
CA CYS A 944 -4.41 -16.94 25.00
C CYS A 944 -4.81 -15.50 25.36
N SER A 945 -4.21 -14.50 24.72
CA SER A 945 -4.45 -13.08 24.99
C SER A 945 -5.91 -12.70 24.84
N GLY A 946 -6.62 -13.27 23.87
CA GLY A 946 -8.05 -13.04 23.65
C GLY A 946 -8.95 -13.68 24.70
N SER A 947 -8.40 -14.58 25.52
CA SER A 947 -9.13 -15.28 26.59
C SER A 947 -8.94 -14.61 27.96
N ILE A 948 -8.10 -13.56 28.06
CA ILE A 948 -7.89 -12.82 29.31
C ILE A 948 -9.15 -11.99 29.62
N GLY A 949 -9.86 -12.37 30.70
CA GLY A 949 -11.06 -11.67 31.17
C GLY A 949 -12.40 -12.18 30.62
N ALA A 950 -12.40 -13.25 29.83
CA ALA A 950 -13.63 -13.88 29.31
C ALA A 950 -14.25 -14.84 30.34
N ALA A 951 -15.54 -14.68 30.63
CA ALA A 951 -16.29 -15.54 31.54
C ALA A 951 -16.88 -16.77 30.83
N SER A 952 -16.05 -17.67 30.27
CA SER A 952 -16.48 -19.05 29.98
C SER A 952 -15.33 -20.01 29.72
N THR A 953 -15.37 -21.12 30.49
CA THR A 953 -15.00 -22.50 30.14
C THR A 953 -13.60 -22.82 29.60
N GLY A 954 -12.64 -23.03 30.52
CA GLY A 954 -11.88 -24.28 30.58
C GLY A 954 -10.80 -24.63 29.53
N THR A 955 -10.67 -23.94 28.40
CA THR A 955 -9.62 -24.23 27.39
C THR A 955 -9.08 -22.96 26.75
N ALA A 956 -8.34 -22.16 27.53
CA ALA A 956 -7.85 -20.85 27.11
C ALA A 956 -6.32 -20.82 26.90
N ASN A 957 -5.69 -21.95 26.58
CA ASN A 957 -4.23 -22.01 26.50
C ASN A 957 -3.72 -22.00 25.06
N CYS A 958 -2.76 -21.12 24.79
CA CYS A 958 -2.06 -20.90 23.54
C CYS A 958 -0.61 -21.38 23.63
N GLY A 959 -0.33 -22.53 24.26
CA GLY A 959 1.01 -23.11 24.18
C GLY A 959 2.07 -22.40 25.05
N GLY A 960 3.20 -22.05 24.45
CA GLY A 960 4.33 -21.31 24.99
C GLY A 960 5.39 -21.02 23.92
N ALA A 961 6.53 -20.41 24.27
CA ALA A 961 7.51 -19.91 23.28
C ALA A 961 8.10 -20.97 22.30
N THR A 962 7.99 -22.25 22.64
CA THR A 962 8.34 -23.40 21.76
C THR A 962 7.37 -24.55 21.94
N GLN A 963 6.16 -24.26 22.41
CA GLN A 963 5.16 -25.28 22.75
C GLN A 963 3.82 -24.87 22.13
N PHE A 964 3.10 -25.77 21.50
CA PHE A 964 1.81 -25.43 20.90
C PHE A 964 0.73 -26.45 21.25
N ASN A 965 -0.50 -25.96 21.33
CA ASN A 965 -1.69 -26.78 21.51
C ASN A 965 -2.27 -27.14 20.14
N LEU A 966 -2.19 -28.41 19.76
CA LEU A 966 -2.60 -28.92 18.46
C LEU A 966 -4.06 -29.36 18.42
N TYR A 967 -4.72 -29.03 17.33
CA TYR A 967 -6.09 -29.44 17.01
C TYR A 967 -6.14 -30.04 15.61
N ALA A 968 -6.90 -31.12 15.45
CA ALA A 968 -7.02 -31.81 14.17
C ALA A 968 -8.44 -32.34 13.90
N THR A 969 -8.80 -32.44 12.63
CA THR A 969 -10.10 -32.99 12.19
C THR A 969 -10.27 -34.49 12.44
N GLN A 970 -9.17 -35.19 12.74
CA GLN A 970 -9.17 -36.61 13.10
C GLN A 970 -8.37 -36.82 14.38
N SER A 971 -8.76 -37.81 15.19
CA SER A 971 -8.10 -38.14 16.45
C SER A 971 -6.69 -38.71 16.28
N SER A 972 -6.33 -39.11 15.07
CA SER A 972 -5.00 -39.61 14.68
C SER A 972 -4.33 -38.67 13.70
N VAL A 973 -3.11 -38.23 14.00
CA VAL A 973 -2.28 -37.36 13.16
C VAL A 973 -1.19 -38.16 12.43
N PRO A 974 -0.83 -37.83 11.18
CA PRO A 974 0.10 -38.61 10.35
C PRO A 974 1.57 -38.33 10.68
N PHE A 975 1.93 -38.35 11.96
CA PHE A 975 3.31 -38.31 12.43
C PHE A 975 3.48 -39.22 13.64
N VAL A 976 4.69 -39.78 13.80
CA VAL A 976 5.02 -40.65 14.94
C VAL A 976 5.66 -39.79 16.03
N VAL A 977 5.06 -39.80 17.21
CA VAL A 977 5.67 -39.21 18.41
C VAL A 977 6.89 -40.04 18.75
N ALA A 978 8.07 -39.46 18.61
CA ALA A 978 9.33 -40.16 18.85
C ALA A 978 9.64 -40.24 20.35
N THR A 979 9.22 -39.23 21.10
CA THR A 979 9.50 -39.07 22.53
C THR A 979 8.34 -38.36 23.24
N THR A 980 8.05 -38.78 24.47
CA THR A 980 7.15 -38.08 25.39
C THR A 980 7.98 -37.49 26.52
N GLN A 981 7.83 -36.20 26.76
CA GLN A 981 8.55 -35.48 27.80
C GLN A 981 7.56 -34.93 28.82
N SER A 982 7.84 -35.15 30.11
CA SER A 982 7.12 -34.47 31.19
C SER A 982 7.83 -33.15 31.46
N VAL A 983 7.08 -32.04 31.49
CA VAL A 983 7.58 -30.68 31.73
C VAL A 983 6.86 -30.02 32.90
#